data_AF-A0A2P6VHS0-F1
#
_entry.id   AF-A0A2P6VHS0-F1
#
_cell.length_a   1.000
_cell.length_b   1.000
_cell.length_c   1.000
_cell.angle_alpha   90.00
_cell.angle_beta   90.00
_cell.angle_gamma   90.00
#
_symmetry.space_group_name_H-M   'P 1'
#
loop_
_entity.id
_entity.type
_entity.pdbx_description
1 polymer ?
#
loop_
_entity_poly.entity_id
_entity_poly.type
_entity_poly.pdbx_seq_one_letter_code
_entity_poly.pdbx_strand_id
1 'polypeptide(L)'
;MAACACTQRTVYVSHPLVRRAARFERLTVAASGSGGDDGRTAAPARRGGGQQQLLTALAEQAAPAGRRHGVQSNFLRPATLWPGGAPPELGRARAGAELHNPYTLDGAARLTAGLLAALGVTGPVVAVGHSLGAVVCMELAQRMAAGRIAGLGFVAPALPTTPDRSWQRRATLGTQLRFLVARGLLADDTFGLRLVRRQILRRRDELLEGDLRLHSEEFDLPQDVVDGYLRPLRAPHWDRGSLLHTRALGALPYYDYAALEAPVLLVTGSEDGGLTANARELAGVLRARQQGETQFVELEGVGHVPMDEVPAQLNELLINFQRRLASSASALAAPLESPVPGDGGGASICVIGAGVIGLTAALRIKHALPGAAVAIVAESFDDTTSHGAGGLWKPYTLGDTPPALANRWGADTFDHYMSLYQSAEAPAAGTILTSAYQLFKERVPDPEWAAVVPHFRHLSERELAAYDPEGTHCHGWFYTTFITEGRLYLRWLTAQLSAAGVTLQARRVGSADELAAEGHQVLVNCSGLGAAQLFGDASMYPVRGHVLRVRAPWIRHYVNSQYSEGDCYIIPNTDTVVLGGTLGKGDFDTTPRPADRASILDRACRVLPSLAAAEVVSEWVGLRPGRPSVRLELEQWALDDGAGGSAGSIPVVHNYGHGGAGLTLAWGCAADATALVQQALGRQ
;
A
#
# COMPACT_ATOMS: atom_id res chain seq x y z
N MET A 1 4.93 11.96 -7.13
CA MET A 1 5.26 11.67 -8.54
C MET A 1 5.00 12.92 -9.37
N ALA A 2 6.05 13.62 -9.83
CA ALA A 2 5.92 14.84 -10.63
C ALA A 2 5.78 14.49 -12.13
N ALA A 3 4.54 14.47 -12.60
CA ALA A 3 4.02 15.08 -13.83
C ALA A 3 4.98 15.36 -15.02
N CYS A 4 4.81 14.59 -16.12
CA CYS A 4 4.86 15.10 -17.51
C CYS A 4 4.06 14.18 -18.45
N ALA A 5 2.74 14.39 -18.56
CA ALA A 5 1.80 13.61 -19.38
C ALA A 5 1.91 13.86 -20.90
N CYS A 6 3.11 14.04 -21.42
CA CYS A 6 3.33 14.11 -22.88
C CYS A 6 4.64 13.44 -23.31
N THR A 7 5.36 12.78 -22.40
CA THR A 7 6.54 12.01 -22.74
C THR A 7 6.57 10.71 -21.94
N GLN A 8 6.46 9.60 -22.67
CA GLN A 8 6.24 8.24 -22.19
C GLN A 8 7.46 7.63 -21.49
N ARG A 9 7.96 8.26 -20.42
CA ARG A 9 8.95 7.63 -19.51
C ARG A 9 8.26 7.24 -18.21
N THR A 10 7.26 6.38 -18.32
CA THR A 10 6.59 5.80 -17.14
C THR A 10 7.22 4.46 -16.83
N VAL A 11 7.88 4.38 -15.67
CA VAL A 11 8.35 3.14 -15.07
C VAL A 11 7.51 2.81 -13.86
N TYR A 12 6.80 1.71 -13.95
CA TYR A 12 6.10 1.06 -12.86
C TYR A 12 7.03 0.02 -12.25
N VAL A 13 7.64 0.31 -11.12
CA VAL A 13 8.33 -0.74 -10.36
C VAL A 13 7.27 -1.47 -9.54
N SER A 14 6.91 -2.70 -9.92
CA SER A 14 6.08 -3.53 -9.06
C SER A 14 6.94 -4.17 -7.96
N HIS A 15 6.84 -3.59 -6.78
CA HIS A 15 7.17 -4.19 -5.49
C HIS A 15 5.87 -4.18 -4.65
N PRO A 16 5.67 -5.12 -3.70
CA PRO A 16 4.48 -5.12 -2.83
C PRO A 16 4.16 -3.76 -2.20
N LEU A 17 5.18 -2.93 -1.97
CA LEU A 17 5.06 -1.57 -1.43
C LEU A 17 4.75 -0.49 -2.49
N VAL A 18 5.14 -0.66 -3.76
CA VAL A 18 4.93 0.35 -4.83
C VAL A 18 3.54 0.24 -5.46
N ARG A 19 2.87 -0.92 -5.33
CA ARG A 19 1.43 -1.06 -5.64
C ARG A 19 0.54 -0.13 -4.80
N ARG A 20 1.03 0.42 -3.68
CA ARG A 20 0.29 1.35 -2.80
C ARG A 20 0.15 2.78 -3.35
N ALA A 21 0.94 3.20 -4.34
CA ALA A 21 1.02 4.61 -4.74
C ALA A 21 0.16 5.03 -5.95
N ALA A 22 -0.49 4.10 -6.67
CA ALA A 22 -1.17 4.40 -7.95
C ALA A 22 -2.70 4.51 -7.88
N ARG A 23 -3.34 4.37 -6.70
CA ARG A 23 -4.79 4.49 -6.55
C ARG A 23 -5.17 5.61 -5.58
N PHE A 24 -5.12 6.87 -6.02
CA PHE A 24 -5.88 7.96 -5.40
C PHE A 24 -6.01 9.16 -6.37
N GLU A 25 -7.18 9.27 -7.00
CA GLU A 25 -7.92 10.54 -7.16
C GLU A 25 -9.28 10.26 -7.84
N ARG A 26 -10.28 9.85 -7.06
CA ARG A 26 -11.67 10.23 -7.28
C ARG A 26 -12.34 10.28 -5.91
N LEU A 27 -12.59 11.49 -5.41
CA LEU A 27 -13.80 11.86 -4.65
C LEU A 27 -13.63 13.28 -4.10
N THR A 28 -14.46 14.19 -4.61
CA THR A 28 -15.11 15.39 -4.00
C THR A 28 -15.40 16.37 -5.17
N VAL A 29 -16.57 16.99 -5.36
CA VAL A 29 -17.63 17.48 -4.46
C VAL A 29 -18.95 17.51 -5.24
N ALA A 30 -20.06 17.17 -4.58
CA ALA A 30 -21.41 17.50 -4.99
C ALA A 30 -21.66 19.00 -4.81
N ALA A 31 -22.01 19.71 -5.88
CA ALA A 31 -22.43 21.10 -5.83
C ALA A 31 -23.90 21.20 -5.44
N SER A 32 -24.19 21.87 -4.33
CA SER A 32 -25.48 22.51 -4.07
C SER A 32 -25.38 23.98 -4.47
N GLY A 33 -26.30 24.48 -5.30
CA GLY A 33 -26.40 25.90 -5.63
C GLY A 33 -27.18 26.17 -6.91
N SER A 34 -28.50 26.27 -6.76
CA SER A 34 -29.48 26.72 -7.74
C SER A 34 -29.26 28.16 -8.23
N GLY A 35 -29.59 28.42 -9.50
CA GLY A 35 -30.16 29.69 -9.94
C GLY A 35 -29.60 30.28 -11.23
N GLY A 36 -30.48 30.48 -12.22
CA GLY A 36 -30.37 31.60 -13.15
C GLY A 36 -30.12 31.26 -14.62
N ASP A 37 -31.20 31.25 -15.39
CA ASP A 37 -31.30 31.28 -16.84
C ASP A 37 -30.69 32.57 -17.44
N ASP A 38 -30.07 32.46 -18.62
CA ASP A 38 -30.35 33.30 -19.81
C ASP A 38 -29.21 33.21 -20.85
N GLY A 39 -29.60 32.79 -22.05
CA GLY A 39 -28.69 32.56 -23.18
C GLY A 39 -28.22 33.82 -23.93
N ARG A 40 -27.23 33.63 -24.80
CA ARG A 40 -27.25 34.08 -26.21
C ARG A 40 -26.02 33.59 -26.99
N THR A 41 -26.34 33.14 -28.19
CA THR A 41 -25.53 32.75 -29.35
C THR A 41 -24.56 33.81 -29.87
N ALA A 42 -23.38 33.38 -30.37
CA ALA A 42 -22.85 33.78 -31.69
C ALA A 42 -21.50 33.09 -32.01
N ALA A 43 -21.39 32.59 -33.24
CA ALA A 43 -20.15 32.17 -33.92
C ALA A 43 -19.85 33.17 -35.08
N PRO A 44 -18.88 32.93 -35.99
CA PRO A 44 -17.45 33.26 -35.87
C PRO A 44 -16.95 34.21 -36.98
N ALA A 45 -15.72 34.73 -36.88
CA ALA A 45 -15.09 35.49 -37.97
C ALA A 45 -13.63 35.06 -38.25
N ARG A 46 -13.40 34.59 -39.48
CA ARG A 46 -12.10 34.33 -40.12
C ARG A 46 -11.44 35.64 -40.59
N ARG A 47 -10.12 35.76 -40.43
CA ARG A 47 -9.12 36.37 -41.35
C ARG A 47 -7.75 35.76 -40.94
N GLY A 48 -6.85 35.26 -41.78
CA GLY A 48 -6.60 35.49 -43.20
C GLY A 48 -5.24 36.19 -43.38
N GLY A 49 -4.18 35.40 -43.59
CA GLY A 49 -3.03 35.74 -44.45
C GLY A 49 -1.93 36.70 -43.95
N GLY A 50 -0.68 36.20 -43.99
CA GLY A 50 0.47 36.99 -44.42
C GLY A 50 1.49 37.36 -43.35
N GLN A 51 2.60 36.61 -43.27
CA GLN A 51 3.95 37.20 -43.28
C GLN A 51 5.01 36.11 -43.43
N GLN A 52 5.26 35.78 -44.69
CA GLN A 52 6.44 35.06 -45.16
C GLN A 52 7.41 36.13 -45.69
N GLN A 53 8.07 36.85 -44.79
CA GLN A 53 9.12 37.83 -45.12
C GLN A 53 9.83 38.32 -43.86
N LEU A 54 10.53 37.42 -43.15
CA LEU A 54 11.52 37.83 -42.13
C LEU A 54 12.48 36.67 -41.79
N LEU A 55 13.06 36.03 -42.82
CA LEU A 55 14.01 34.92 -42.65
C LEU A 55 15.36 35.14 -43.36
N THR A 56 15.70 36.39 -43.72
CA THR A 56 16.92 36.68 -44.50
C THR A 56 17.74 37.85 -43.92
N ALA A 57 17.78 38.02 -42.59
CA ALA A 57 18.55 39.13 -41.99
C ALA A 57 19.23 38.85 -40.63
N LEU A 58 19.33 37.60 -40.17
CA LEU A 58 20.01 37.26 -38.90
C LEU A 58 20.99 36.08 -39.02
N ALA A 59 21.62 35.93 -40.19
CA ALA A 59 22.62 34.88 -40.47
C ALA A 59 24.06 35.41 -40.59
N GLU A 60 24.32 36.68 -40.28
CA GLU A 60 25.66 37.26 -40.35
C GLU A 60 25.96 38.06 -39.08
N GLN A 61 26.40 37.37 -38.03
CA GLN A 61 27.39 37.86 -37.08
C GLN A 61 27.74 36.76 -36.06
N ALA A 62 29.06 36.55 -35.92
CA ALA A 62 29.76 35.81 -34.86
C ALA A 62 29.98 34.29 -35.02
N ALA A 63 31.00 33.95 -35.81
CA ALA A 63 32.06 33.00 -35.45
C ALA A 63 33.40 33.53 -36.01
N PRO A 64 34.61 33.09 -35.61
CA PRO A 64 34.99 32.18 -34.52
C PRO A 64 36.23 32.66 -33.69
N ALA A 65 36.52 32.00 -32.55
CA ALA A 65 37.91 31.90 -32.05
C ALA A 65 38.08 30.60 -31.26
N GLY A 66 39.03 29.76 -31.68
CA GLY A 66 39.17 28.38 -31.24
C GLY A 66 40.03 28.15 -30.01
N ARG A 67 40.05 26.89 -29.57
CA ARG A 67 41.24 26.16 -29.11
C ARG A 67 40.93 24.66 -29.07
N ARG A 68 41.68 23.90 -29.86
CA ARG A 68 41.78 22.44 -29.82
C ARG A 68 42.60 22.04 -28.60
N HIS A 69 42.10 21.16 -27.74
CA HIS A 69 42.93 20.21 -26.99
C HIS A 69 42.24 18.84 -27.08
N GLY A 70 42.92 17.88 -27.70
CA GLY A 70 42.60 16.47 -27.50
C GLY A 70 43.14 16.01 -26.13
N VAL A 71 42.60 14.91 -25.63
CA VAL A 71 43.33 13.77 -25.01
C VAL A 71 42.29 12.85 -24.34
N GLN A 72 42.30 11.61 -24.83
CA GLN A 72 42.17 10.32 -24.16
C GLN A 72 40.98 9.99 -23.24
N SER A 73 40.35 8.88 -23.62
CA SER A 73 39.74 7.88 -22.78
C SER A 73 40.51 7.60 -21.50
N ASN A 74 39.84 7.59 -20.35
CA ASN A 74 40.25 6.75 -19.23
C ASN A 74 39.02 6.20 -18.47
N PHE A 75 39.01 4.88 -18.39
CA PHE A 75 38.20 4.04 -17.51
C PHE A 75 38.35 4.49 -16.06
N LEU A 76 37.23 4.60 -15.34
CA LEU A 76 37.21 4.43 -13.88
C LEU A 76 35.91 3.71 -13.46
N ARG A 77 36.07 2.44 -13.07
CA ARG A 77 35.37 1.82 -11.92
C ARG A 77 36.46 1.54 -10.86
N PRO A 78 36.16 1.25 -9.58
CA PRO A 78 34.91 1.38 -8.82
C PRO A 78 35.11 2.12 -7.47
N ALA A 79 34.01 2.28 -6.72
CA ALA A 79 33.92 2.56 -5.28
C ALA A 79 33.96 4.04 -4.80
N THR A 80 33.28 4.21 -3.66
CA THR A 80 33.18 5.37 -2.75
C THR A 80 32.36 6.59 -3.20
N LEU A 81 31.03 6.46 -3.21
CA LEU A 81 30.12 7.55 -2.82
C LEU A 81 28.88 6.95 -2.14
N TRP A 82 29.06 6.37 -0.95
CA TRP A 82 27.93 6.07 -0.07
C TRP A 82 28.34 6.29 1.38
N PRO A 83 28.02 7.45 1.98
CA PRO A 83 27.99 7.55 3.43
C PRO A 83 26.63 7.07 3.91
N GLY A 84 26.65 6.10 4.83
CA GLY A 84 25.57 5.95 5.80
C GLY A 84 25.41 7.26 6.57
N GLY A 85 24.19 7.78 6.61
CA GLY A 85 23.85 9.02 7.28
C GLY A 85 22.37 9.33 7.07
N ALA A 86 21.73 9.85 8.13
CA ALA A 86 20.32 10.18 8.24
C ALA A 86 19.74 10.96 7.03
N PRO A 87 18.42 10.89 6.78
CA PRO A 87 17.78 11.62 5.69
C PRO A 87 18.07 13.14 5.82
N PRO A 88 18.40 13.84 4.73
CA PRO A 88 18.63 15.27 4.81
C PRO A 88 17.32 16.00 5.08
N GLU A 89 17.33 16.87 6.08
CA GLU A 89 16.29 17.86 6.32
C GLU A 89 16.04 18.69 5.04
N LEU A 90 14.76 18.92 4.72
CA LEU A 90 14.31 19.85 3.69
C LEU A 90 14.59 21.29 4.14
N GLY A 91 15.86 21.69 4.12
CA GLY A 91 16.32 23.00 4.57
C GLY A 91 17.52 23.50 3.78
N ARG A 92 17.27 24.44 2.87
CA ARG A 92 18.24 25.32 2.15
C ARG A 92 19.39 24.58 1.44
N ALA A 93 19.21 24.39 0.12
CA ALA A 93 20.26 23.93 -0.78
C ALA A 93 21.54 24.79 -0.65
N ARG A 94 22.66 24.14 -0.31
CA ARG A 94 24.01 24.72 -0.39
C ARG A 94 24.33 25.01 -1.85
N ALA A 95 24.74 26.24 -2.14
CA ALA A 95 25.27 26.64 -3.44
C ALA A 95 26.54 25.82 -3.75
N GLY A 96 26.48 24.96 -4.77
CA GLY A 96 27.64 24.18 -5.24
C GLY A 96 27.36 22.72 -5.62
N ALA A 97 26.20 22.15 -5.27
CA ALA A 97 25.79 20.86 -5.82
C ALA A 97 25.20 21.07 -7.22
N GLU A 98 25.80 20.47 -8.26
CA GLU A 98 25.16 20.37 -9.57
C GLU A 98 23.78 19.72 -9.40
N LEU A 99 22.72 20.51 -9.61
CA LEU A 99 21.35 19.99 -9.64
C LEU A 99 21.21 19.07 -10.86
N HIS A 100 21.34 17.77 -10.64
CA HIS A 100 21.13 16.76 -11.68
C HIS A 100 19.73 16.91 -12.29
N ASN A 101 19.63 16.97 -13.62
CA ASN A 101 18.35 17.02 -14.32
C ASN A 101 17.62 15.67 -14.15
N PRO A 102 16.51 15.62 -13.38
CA PRO A 102 15.82 14.37 -13.06
C PRO A 102 15.14 13.73 -14.28
N TYR A 103 15.02 14.46 -15.39
CA TYR A 103 14.43 13.96 -16.62
C TYR A 103 15.44 13.31 -17.58
N THR A 104 16.73 13.30 -17.24
CA THR A 104 17.73 12.47 -17.95
C THR A 104 17.49 11.00 -17.69
N LEU A 105 17.97 10.11 -18.57
CA LEU A 105 17.87 8.66 -18.36
C LEU A 105 18.51 8.24 -17.03
N ASP A 106 19.72 8.77 -16.76
CA ASP A 106 20.41 8.56 -15.48
C ASP A 106 19.64 9.16 -14.29
N GLY A 107 19.15 10.40 -14.42
CA GLY A 107 18.34 11.05 -13.40
C GLY A 107 17.05 10.29 -13.08
N ALA A 108 16.35 9.77 -14.08
CA ALA A 108 15.14 8.99 -13.92
C ALA A 108 15.42 7.65 -13.23
N ALA A 109 16.51 6.96 -13.61
CA ALA A 109 16.91 5.71 -12.97
C ALA A 109 17.32 5.93 -11.49
N ARG A 110 18.09 6.99 -11.21
CA ARG A 110 18.47 7.39 -9.83
C ARG A 110 17.27 7.78 -8.98
N LEU A 111 16.36 8.56 -9.54
CA LEU A 111 15.12 8.96 -8.86
C LEU A 111 14.27 7.73 -8.53
N THR A 112 14.17 6.79 -9.48
CA THR A 112 13.43 5.53 -9.28
C THR A 112 14.10 4.68 -8.19
N ALA A 113 15.42 4.50 -8.24
CA ALA A 113 16.15 3.75 -7.21
C ALA A 113 16.07 4.42 -5.82
N GLY A 114 16.20 5.75 -5.76
CA GLY A 114 16.06 6.54 -4.53
C GLY A 114 14.65 6.47 -3.96
N LEU A 115 13.63 6.46 -4.81
CA LEU A 115 12.25 6.25 -4.40
C LEU A 115 12.05 4.85 -3.82
N LEU A 116 12.60 3.80 -4.44
CA LEU A 116 12.55 2.45 -3.87
C LEU A 116 13.20 2.41 -2.48
N ALA A 117 14.37 3.03 -2.33
CA ALA A 117 15.04 3.13 -1.03
C ALA A 117 14.19 3.89 0.01
N ALA A 118 13.63 5.04 -0.36
CA ALA A 118 12.77 5.84 0.51
C ALA A 118 11.48 5.14 0.92
N LEU A 119 10.96 4.25 0.05
CA LEU A 119 9.79 3.42 0.32
C LEU A 119 10.14 2.13 1.09
N GLY A 120 11.39 1.92 1.51
CA GLY A 120 11.81 0.71 2.23
C GLY A 120 11.78 -0.56 1.37
N VAL A 121 11.87 -0.42 0.04
CA VAL A 121 11.81 -1.53 -0.92
C VAL A 121 13.18 -2.23 -0.98
N THR A 122 13.39 -3.21 -0.12
CA THR A 122 14.66 -3.94 0.03
C THR A 122 14.70 -5.30 -0.68
N GLY A 123 13.54 -5.85 -1.09
CA GLY A 123 13.42 -7.12 -1.82
C GLY A 123 13.41 -6.97 -3.34
N PRO A 124 13.65 -8.05 -4.11
CA PRO A 124 13.65 -8.02 -5.56
C PRO A 124 12.39 -7.38 -6.15
N VAL A 125 12.55 -6.62 -7.23
CA VAL A 125 11.47 -5.88 -7.88
C VAL A 125 11.27 -6.34 -9.31
N VAL A 126 10.02 -6.31 -9.78
CA VAL A 126 9.73 -6.42 -11.21
C VAL A 126 9.56 -5.00 -11.75
N ALA A 127 10.40 -4.60 -12.70
CA ALA A 127 10.35 -3.26 -13.28
C ALA A 127 9.59 -3.29 -14.61
N VAL A 128 8.51 -2.52 -14.68
CA VAL A 128 7.61 -2.47 -15.84
C VAL A 128 7.72 -1.09 -16.49
N GLY A 129 8.12 -1.04 -17.76
CA GLY A 129 8.31 0.18 -18.51
C GLY A 129 7.40 0.22 -19.73
N HIS A 130 6.64 1.29 -19.88
CA HIS A 130 5.88 1.56 -21.10
C HIS A 130 6.70 2.43 -22.06
N SER A 131 6.78 2.09 -23.34
CA SER A 131 7.50 2.87 -24.37
C SER A 131 8.93 3.22 -23.95
N LEU A 132 9.29 4.50 -23.81
CA LEU A 132 10.62 4.94 -23.36
C LEU A 132 10.88 4.61 -21.88
N GLY A 133 9.84 4.27 -21.11
CA GLY A 133 9.96 3.69 -19.77
C GLY A 133 10.71 2.36 -19.78
N ALA A 134 10.66 1.58 -20.87
CA ALA A 134 11.46 0.36 -21.00
C ALA A 134 12.97 0.66 -20.97
N VAL A 135 13.40 1.78 -21.54
CA VAL A 135 14.80 2.26 -21.49
C VAL A 135 15.19 2.58 -20.05
N VAL A 136 14.31 3.25 -19.30
CA VAL A 136 14.58 3.55 -17.87
C VAL A 136 14.63 2.27 -17.03
N CYS A 137 13.83 1.24 -17.35
CA CYS A 137 13.92 -0.08 -16.70
C CYS A 137 15.27 -0.76 -16.97
N MET A 138 15.79 -0.68 -18.20
CA MET A 138 17.11 -1.20 -18.54
C MET A 138 18.23 -0.44 -17.82
N GLU A 139 18.17 0.89 -17.79
CA GLU A 139 19.09 1.73 -17.01
C GLU A 139 19.05 1.38 -15.51
N LEU A 140 17.86 1.15 -14.96
CA LEU A 140 17.69 0.73 -13.58
C LEU A 140 18.31 -0.66 -13.34
N ALA A 141 18.05 -1.62 -14.22
CA ALA A 141 18.55 -2.98 -14.11
C ALA A 141 20.08 -3.06 -14.14
N GLN A 142 20.73 -2.25 -14.97
CA GLN A 142 22.20 -2.19 -15.02
C GLN A 142 22.85 -1.57 -13.76
N ARG A 143 22.10 -0.77 -12.99
CA ARG A 143 22.61 -0.02 -11.83
C ARG A 143 22.33 -0.73 -10.51
N MET A 144 21.27 -1.51 -10.42
CA MET A 144 20.93 -2.21 -9.20
C MET A 144 21.86 -3.41 -8.98
N ALA A 145 22.06 -3.78 -7.71
CA ALA A 145 22.84 -4.98 -7.38
C ALA A 145 22.22 -6.23 -8.04
N ALA A 146 23.06 -7.21 -8.37
CA ALA A 146 22.61 -8.47 -8.97
C ALA A 146 21.49 -9.10 -8.12
N GLY A 147 20.46 -9.62 -8.78
CA GLY A 147 19.27 -10.18 -8.12
C GLY A 147 18.24 -9.16 -7.60
N ARG A 148 18.49 -7.84 -7.69
CA ARG A 148 17.48 -6.82 -7.32
C ARG A 148 16.35 -6.69 -8.34
N ILE A 149 16.58 -7.01 -9.61
CA ILE A 149 15.53 -7.08 -10.64
C ILE A 149 15.12 -8.54 -10.81
N ALA A 150 13.93 -8.88 -10.30
CA ALA A 150 13.33 -10.21 -10.44
C ALA A 150 12.72 -10.45 -11.84
N GLY A 151 12.40 -9.38 -12.56
CA GLY A 151 11.83 -9.46 -13.91
C GLY A 151 11.58 -8.10 -14.52
N LEU A 152 11.37 -8.09 -15.85
CA LEU A 152 11.15 -6.89 -16.64
C LEU A 152 9.85 -7.00 -17.44
N GLY A 153 8.95 -6.04 -17.26
CA GLY A 153 7.72 -5.93 -18.06
C GLY A 153 7.87 -4.81 -19.08
N PHE A 154 7.91 -5.11 -20.36
CA PHE A 154 8.02 -4.14 -21.44
C PHE A 154 6.69 -4.02 -22.16
N VAL A 155 6.05 -2.86 -22.08
CA VAL A 155 4.77 -2.58 -22.74
C VAL A 155 4.99 -1.57 -23.85
N ALA A 156 4.63 -1.91 -25.09
CA ALA A 156 4.88 -1.11 -26.29
C ALA A 156 6.32 -0.54 -26.36
N PRO A 157 7.38 -1.36 -26.16
CA PRO A 157 8.71 -0.83 -25.82
C PRO A 157 9.42 -0.15 -26.99
N ALA A 158 9.94 1.05 -26.72
CA ALA A 158 10.81 1.81 -27.61
C ALA A 158 12.30 1.47 -27.38
N LEU A 159 12.62 0.17 -27.30
CA LEU A 159 14.00 -0.33 -27.08
C LEU A 159 14.68 -0.60 -28.43
N PRO A 160 15.91 -0.12 -28.67
CA PRO A 160 16.65 -0.39 -29.91
C PRO A 160 17.04 -1.86 -30.04
N THR A 161 16.82 -2.48 -31.21
CA THR A 161 17.15 -3.90 -31.49
C THR A 161 18.51 -4.11 -32.12
N THR A 162 19.08 -3.07 -32.75
CA THR A 162 20.41 -3.09 -33.36
C THR A 162 21.32 -2.00 -32.78
N PRO A 163 22.65 -2.21 -32.73
CA PRO A 163 23.62 -1.15 -32.40
C PRO A 163 23.65 -0.04 -33.46
N ASP A 164 23.13 -0.34 -34.65
CA ASP A 164 23.07 0.59 -35.76
C ASP A 164 22.05 1.69 -35.46
N ARG A 165 22.42 2.93 -35.75
CA ARG A 165 21.58 4.11 -35.53
C ARG A 165 20.42 4.20 -36.55
N SER A 166 19.84 3.09 -37.00
CA SER A 166 18.93 3.02 -38.16
C SER A 166 17.71 3.92 -38.02
N TRP A 167 17.08 3.98 -36.84
CA TRP A 167 15.93 4.87 -36.60
C TRP A 167 16.30 6.36 -36.75
N GLN A 168 17.53 6.76 -36.40
CA GLN A 168 18.03 8.13 -36.57
C GLN A 168 18.59 8.42 -37.97
N ARG A 169 19.04 7.40 -38.71
CA ARG A 169 19.49 7.53 -40.11
C ARG A 169 18.35 7.56 -41.12
N ARG A 170 17.16 7.04 -40.78
CA ARG A 170 15.95 7.17 -41.60
C ARG A 170 15.33 8.58 -41.59
N ALA A 171 15.82 9.47 -40.71
CA ALA A 171 15.45 10.88 -40.73
C ALA A 171 16.07 11.58 -41.94
N THR A 172 15.24 12.12 -42.83
CA THR A 172 15.69 12.97 -43.95
C THR A 172 16.60 14.11 -43.47
N LEU A 173 17.51 14.62 -44.31
CA LEU A 173 18.41 15.73 -43.98
C LEU A 173 17.65 16.93 -43.36
N GLY A 174 16.45 17.22 -43.87
CA GLY A 174 15.55 18.24 -43.32
C GLY A 174 15.02 17.94 -41.92
N THR A 175 14.87 16.67 -41.54
CA THR A 175 14.49 16.25 -40.18
C THR A 175 15.66 16.40 -39.21
N GLN A 176 16.89 16.12 -39.65
CA GLN A 176 18.09 16.35 -38.84
C GLN A 176 18.37 17.86 -38.64
N LEU A 177 18.21 18.67 -39.69
CA LEU A 177 18.31 20.15 -39.60
C LEU A 177 17.24 20.74 -38.67
N ARG A 178 15.98 20.29 -38.78
CA ARG A 178 14.91 20.69 -37.84
C ARG A 178 15.23 20.30 -36.40
N PHE A 179 15.80 19.13 -36.19
CA PHE A 179 16.22 18.67 -34.86
C PHE A 179 17.36 19.54 -34.29
N LEU A 180 18.34 19.93 -35.11
CA LEU A 180 19.44 20.80 -34.70
C LEU A 180 18.95 22.22 -34.34
N VAL A 181 18.09 22.80 -35.17
CA VAL A 181 17.47 24.13 -34.92
C VAL A 181 16.58 24.09 -33.68
N ALA A 182 15.75 23.06 -33.53
CA ALA A 182 14.93 22.87 -32.33
C ALA A 182 15.80 22.72 -31.08
N ARG A 183 16.92 21.99 -31.15
CA ARG A 183 17.84 21.81 -30.03
C ARG A 183 18.55 23.10 -29.63
N GLY A 184 18.88 23.97 -30.60
CA GLY A 184 19.38 25.33 -30.34
C GLY A 184 18.35 26.22 -29.65
N LEU A 185 17.11 26.22 -30.14
CA LEU A 185 16.00 26.97 -29.50
C LEU A 185 15.66 26.43 -28.10
N LEU A 186 15.79 25.12 -27.90
CA LEU A 186 15.58 24.49 -26.61
C LEU A 186 16.70 24.83 -25.62
N ALA A 187 17.92 25.19 -26.04
CA ALA A 187 19.02 25.51 -25.13
C ALA A 187 18.81 26.83 -24.37
N ASP A 188 18.06 27.76 -24.94
CA ASP A 188 17.65 29.00 -24.27
C ASP A 188 16.36 28.78 -23.47
N ASP A 189 16.31 29.22 -22.21
CA ASP A 189 15.13 29.05 -21.35
C ASP A 189 13.92 29.87 -21.86
N THR A 190 14.15 31.05 -22.44
CA THR A 190 13.07 31.95 -22.89
C THR A 190 12.37 31.42 -24.14
N PHE A 191 13.14 31.04 -25.15
CA PHE A 191 12.61 30.48 -26.39
C PHE A 191 12.15 29.03 -26.21
N GLY A 192 12.91 28.23 -25.46
CA GLY A 192 12.59 26.83 -25.17
C GLY A 192 11.26 26.68 -24.43
N LEU A 193 11.00 27.50 -23.40
CA LEU A 193 9.72 27.48 -22.68
C LEU A 193 8.55 27.82 -23.59
N ARG A 194 8.68 28.84 -24.44
CA ARG A 194 7.61 29.21 -25.40
C ARG A 194 7.33 28.09 -26.39
N LEU A 195 8.37 27.47 -26.93
CA LEU A 195 8.26 26.36 -27.88
C LEU A 195 7.55 25.16 -27.25
N VAL A 196 8.03 24.72 -26.08
CA VAL A 196 7.48 23.56 -25.37
C VAL A 196 6.05 23.82 -24.91
N ARG A 197 5.77 25.01 -24.35
CA ARG A 197 4.40 25.38 -23.96
C ARG A 197 3.44 25.30 -25.14
N ARG A 198 3.84 25.82 -26.31
CA ARG A 198 3.01 25.76 -27.53
C ARG A 198 2.78 24.32 -27.98
N GLN A 199 3.80 23.46 -27.97
CA GLN A 199 3.68 22.07 -28.37
C GLN A 199 2.78 21.27 -27.43
N ILE A 200 2.96 21.42 -26.12
CA ILE A 200 2.19 20.70 -25.11
C ILE A 200 0.73 21.16 -25.08
N LEU A 201 0.47 22.47 -25.18
CA LEU A 201 -0.92 22.97 -25.24
C LEU A 201 -1.63 22.55 -26.52
N ARG A 202 -0.91 22.42 -27.64
CA ARG A 202 -1.48 21.82 -28.85
C ARG A 202 -1.86 20.36 -28.63
N ARG A 203 -0.98 19.56 -28.00
CA ARG A 203 -1.27 18.16 -27.65
C ARG A 203 -2.44 18.02 -26.67
N ARG A 204 -2.59 18.97 -25.74
CA ARG A 204 -3.77 19.08 -24.86
C ARG A 204 -5.04 19.26 -25.66
N ASP A 205 -5.03 20.14 -26.66
CA ASP A 205 -6.21 20.40 -27.49
C ASP A 205 -6.55 19.16 -28.34
N GLU A 206 -5.54 18.52 -28.95
CA GLU A 206 -5.71 17.24 -29.68
C GLU A 206 -6.28 16.13 -28.77
N LEU A 207 -5.87 16.05 -27.50
CA LEU A 207 -6.43 15.13 -26.50
C LEU A 207 -7.91 15.43 -26.18
N LEU A 208 -8.25 16.71 -25.98
CA LEU A 208 -9.63 17.12 -25.70
C LEU A 208 -10.55 16.87 -26.91
N GLU A 209 -9.99 16.87 -28.11
CA GLU A 209 -10.66 16.56 -29.37
C GLU A 209 -10.67 15.05 -29.71
N GLY A 210 -9.96 14.21 -28.93
CA GLY A 210 -9.85 12.77 -29.15
C GLY A 210 -8.85 12.32 -30.22
N ASP A 211 -8.11 13.23 -30.87
CA ASP A 211 -7.17 12.95 -31.99
C ASP A 211 -5.73 12.73 -31.51
N LEU A 212 -5.53 11.91 -30.46
CA LEU A 212 -4.17 11.63 -29.97
C LEU A 212 -3.36 10.69 -30.88
N ARG A 213 -4.03 9.92 -31.74
CA ARG A 213 -3.42 8.90 -32.64
C ARG A 213 -2.50 7.90 -31.92
N LEU A 214 -2.82 7.61 -30.66
CA LEU A 214 -2.14 6.63 -29.83
C LEU A 214 -3.00 5.37 -29.60
N HIS A 215 -4.31 5.50 -29.74
CA HIS A 215 -5.26 4.41 -29.58
C HIS A 215 -5.59 3.77 -30.93
N SER A 216 -6.12 2.55 -30.91
CA SER A 216 -6.80 1.92 -32.05
C SER A 216 -7.92 2.82 -32.59
N GLU A 217 -8.26 2.66 -33.88
CA GLU A 217 -9.24 3.52 -34.55
C GLU A 217 -10.65 3.42 -33.94
N GLU A 218 -10.97 2.32 -33.25
CA GLU A 218 -12.27 2.05 -32.65
C GLU A 218 -12.37 2.41 -31.15
N PHE A 219 -11.32 3.02 -30.57
CA PHE A 219 -11.28 3.29 -29.12
C PHE A 219 -11.88 4.66 -28.72
N ASP A 220 -13.00 4.63 -28.02
CA ASP A 220 -13.59 5.80 -27.37
C ASP A 220 -12.86 6.14 -26.06
N LEU A 221 -12.19 7.29 -26.02
CA LEU A 221 -11.37 7.72 -24.89
C LEU A 221 -12.20 8.12 -23.65
N PRO A 222 -12.12 7.41 -22.52
CA PRO A 222 -12.89 7.75 -21.33
C PRO A 222 -12.44 9.08 -20.70
N GLN A 223 -13.40 9.85 -20.15
CA GLN A 223 -13.12 11.18 -19.57
C GLN A 223 -12.09 11.15 -18.43
N ASP A 224 -12.02 10.07 -17.65
CA ASP A 224 -11.05 9.95 -16.58
C ASP A 224 -9.62 9.69 -17.07
N VAL A 225 -9.47 9.05 -18.22
CA VAL A 225 -8.19 8.93 -18.91
C VAL A 225 -7.75 10.30 -19.40
N VAL A 226 -8.67 11.08 -20.01
CA VAL A 226 -8.44 12.48 -20.39
C VAL A 226 -7.99 13.31 -19.19
N ASP A 227 -8.73 13.27 -18.08
CA ASP A 227 -8.39 13.99 -16.85
C ASP A 227 -7.01 13.59 -16.31
N GLY A 228 -6.65 12.32 -16.41
CA GLY A 228 -5.34 11.78 -16.06
C GLY A 228 -4.20 12.39 -16.89
N TYR A 229 -4.36 12.47 -18.20
CA TYR A 229 -3.40 13.12 -19.10
C TYR A 229 -3.30 14.65 -18.85
N LEU A 230 -4.39 15.29 -18.42
CA LEU A 230 -4.39 16.73 -18.13
C LEU A 230 -3.80 17.08 -16.76
N ARG A 231 -3.81 16.14 -15.81
CA ARG A 231 -3.39 16.36 -14.42
C ARG A 231 -1.98 16.98 -14.31
N PRO A 232 -0.95 16.55 -15.05
CA PRO A 232 0.37 17.17 -15.04
C PRO A 232 0.41 18.66 -15.39
N LEU A 233 -0.51 19.15 -16.22
CA LEU A 233 -0.59 20.56 -16.61
C LEU A 233 -1.11 21.46 -15.48
N ARG A 234 -1.66 20.87 -14.40
CA ARG A 234 -2.07 21.58 -13.19
C ARG A 234 -0.89 21.84 -12.24
N ALA A 235 0.26 21.19 -12.46
CA ALA A 235 1.43 21.37 -11.60
C ALA A 235 2.08 22.76 -11.81
N PRO A 236 2.56 23.41 -10.74
CA PRO A 236 3.38 24.61 -10.87
C PRO A 236 4.60 24.33 -11.76
N HIS A 237 4.88 25.22 -12.70
CA HIS A 237 6.04 25.13 -13.59
C HIS A 237 6.11 23.84 -14.45
N TRP A 238 4.96 23.27 -14.83
CA TRP A 238 4.89 22.10 -15.73
C TRP A 238 5.68 22.28 -17.04
N ASP A 239 5.73 23.51 -17.54
CA ASP A 239 6.42 23.90 -18.77
C ASP A 239 7.94 23.86 -18.63
N ARG A 240 8.47 24.23 -17.47
CA ARG A 240 9.89 24.07 -17.13
C ARG A 240 10.28 22.61 -17.01
N GLY A 241 9.44 21.79 -16.36
CA GLY A 241 9.64 20.34 -16.32
C GLY A 241 9.66 19.72 -17.72
N SER A 242 8.71 20.11 -18.56
CA SER A 242 8.63 19.69 -19.96
C SER A 242 9.85 20.12 -20.77
N LEU A 243 10.37 21.34 -20.55
CA LEU A 243 11.59 21.81 -21.21
C LEU A 243 12.82 20.99 -20.79
N LEU A 244 13.00 20.74 -19.50
CA LEU A 244 14.09 19.91 -18.99
C LEU A 244 14.02 18.48 -19.51
N HIS A 245 12.81 17.93 -19.67
CA HIS A 245 12.59 16.64 -20.31
C HIS A 245 12.97 16.67 -21.78
N THR A 246 12.46 17.63 -22.56
CA THR A 246 12.75 17.72 -23.99
C THR A 246 14.25 17.92 -24.26
N ARG A 247 14.96 18.67 -23.40
CA ARG A 247 16.43 18.79 -23.44
C ARG A 247 17.15 17.47 -23.17
N ALA A 248 16.55 16.62 -22.34
CA ALA A 248 17.07 15.31 -21.98
C ALA A 248 16.71 14.20 -22.99
N LEU A 249 15.92 14.50 -24.03
CA LEU A 249 15.69 13.60 -25.15
C LEU A 249 16.95 13.55 -26.02
N GLY A 250 17.62 12.40 -26.00
CA GLY A 250 18.82 12.11 -26.77
C GLY A 250 18.68 10.81 -27.56
N ALA A 251 19.79 10.39 -28.18
CA ALA A 251 19.86 9.06 -28.75
C ALA A 251 19.67 8.01 -27.65
N LEU A 252 18.82 7.02 -27.92
CA LEU A 252 18.62 5.92 -26.98
C LEU A 252 19.87 5.02 -26.97
N PRO A 253 20.32 4.60 -25.79
CA PRO A 253 21.42 3.64 -25.69
C PRO A 253 20.99 2.27 -26.24
N TYR A 254 21.93 1.57 -26.86
CA TYR A 254 21.80 0.16 -27.18
C TYR A 254 22.26 -0.67 -25.98
N TYR A 255 21.53 -1.73 -25.66
CA TYR A 255 21.82 -2.61 -24.53
C TYR A 255 22.36 -3.96 -25.01
N ASP A 256 23.28 -4.53 -24.23
CA ASP A 256 23.65 -5.93 -24.40
C ASP A 256 22.54 -6.83 -23.85
N TYR A 257 21.60 -7.18 -24.71
CA TYR A 257 20.50 -8.08 -24.35
C TYR A 257 20.98 -9.50 -24.03
N ALA A 258 22.12 -9.95 -24.57
CA ALA A 258 22.62 -11.31 -24.32
C ALA A 258 23.02 -11.51 -22.84
N ALA A 259 23.49 -10.44 -22.20
CA ALA A 259 23.87 -10.44 -20.78
C ALA A 259 22.68 -10.25 -19.82
N LEU A 260 21.45 -10.07 -20.32
CA LEU A 260 20.28 -9.84 -19.48
C LEU A 260 19.75 -11.18 -18.93
N GLU A 261 19.97 -11.46 -17.65
CA GLU A 261 19.53 -12.70 -16.99
C GLU A 261 18.06 -12.68 -16.56
N ALA A 262 17.50 -11.48 -16.33
CA ALA A 262 16.14 -11.32 -15.81
C ALA A 262 15.09 -11.84 -16.83
N PRO A 263 14.06 -12.57 -16.38
CA PRO A 263 12.90 -12.88 -17.20
C PRO A 263 12.21 -11.62 -17.73
N VAL A 264 11.67 -11.69 -18.93
CA VAL A 264 11.01 -10.57 -19.61
C VAL A 264 9.59 -10.95 -20.05
N LEU A 265 8.61 -10.10 -19.73
CA LEU A 265 7.31 -10.07 -20.38
C LEU A 265 7.30 -8.90 -21.36
N LEU A 266 7.10 -9.16 -22.63
CA LEU A 266 6.96 -8.16 -23.68
C LEU A 266 5.52 -8.14 -24.18
N VAL A 267 4.85 -6.99 -24.09
CA VAL A 267 3.47 -6.79 -24.53
C VAL A 267 3.43 -5.67 -25.56
N THR A 268 2.75 -5.86 -26.69
CA THR A 268 2.54 -4.81 -27.70
C THR A 268 1.13 -4.92 -28.27
N GLY A 269 0.55 -3.81 -28.71
CA GLY A 269 -0.68 -3.84 -29.51
C GLY A 269 -0.39 -4.20 -30.97
N SER A 270 -1.31 -4.88 -31.66
CA SER A 270 -1.18 -5.20 -33.08
C SER A 270 -1.25 -3.97 -33.97
N GLU A 271 -1.93 -2.91 -33.51
CA GLU A 271 -2.14 -1.64 -34.22
C GLU A 271 -1.18 -0.53 -33.75
N ASP A 272 -0.16 -0.86 -32.93
CA ASP A 272 0.90 0.04 -32.46
C ASP A 272 1.92 0.44 -33.57
N GLY A 273 1.42 0.73 -34.76
CA GLY A 273 2.19 1.19 -35.91
C GLY A 273 3.56 0.51 -36.09
N GLY A 274 4.61 1.31 -36.25
CA GLY A 274 5.97 0.83 -36.47
C GLY A 274 6.64 0.18 -35.24
N LEU A 275 6.06 0.27 -34.04
CA LEU A 275 6.61 -0.34 -32.83
C LEU A 275 6.25 -1.81 -32.69
N THR A 276 5.13 -2.28 -33.27
CA THR A 276 4.81 -3.72 -33.33
C THR A 276 5.93 -4.53 -33.98
N ALA A 277 6.48 -4.03 -35.09
CA ALA A 277 7.61 -4.67 -35.77
C ALA A 277 8.88 -4.67 -34.91
N ASN A 278 9.17 -3.55 -34.24
CA ASN A 278 10.30 -3.44 -33.31
C ASN A 278 10.15 -4.40 -32.12
N ALA A 279 8.94 -4.53 -31.56
CA ALA A 279 8.63 -5.43 -30.46
C ALA A 279 8.83 -6.91 -30.86
N ARG A 280 8.40 -7.30 -32.07
CA ARG A 280 8.63 -8.65 -32.62
C ARG A 280 10.12 -8.96 -32.80
N GLU A 281 10.89 -8.00 -33.33
CA GLU A 281 12.34 -8.14 -33.50
C GLU A 281 13.04 -8.24 -32.13
N LEU A 282 12.67 -7.38 -31.18
CA LEU A 282 13.19 -7.41 -29.82
C LEU A 282 12.85 -8.72 -29.10
N ALA A 283 11.64 -9.26 -29.29
CA ALA A 283 11.26 -10.58 -28.76
C ALA A 283 12.17 -11.67 -29.32
N GLY A 284 12.53 -11.60 -30.61
CA GLY A 284 13.51 -12.49 -31.23
C GLY A 284 14.88 -12.41 -30.56
N VAL A 285 15.40 -11.20 -30.39
CA VAL A 285 16.69 -10.94 -29.71
C VAL A 285 16.68 -11.47 -28.27
N LEU A 286 15.60 -11.20 -27.51
CA LEU A 286 15.46 -11.63 -26.12
C LEU A 286 15.23 -13.14 -25.96
N ARG A 287 14.64 -13.82 -26.96
CA ARG A 287 14.48 -15.28 -26.96
C ARG A 287 15.78 -16.02 -27.30
N ALA A 288 16.71 -15.37 -27.99
CA ALA A 288 18.02 -15.93 -28.31
C ALA A 288 19.01 -15.91 -27.13
N ARG A 289 18.64 -15.32 -25.98
CA ARG A 289 19.46 -15.28 -24.76
C ARG A 289 19.67 -16.68 -24.18
N GLN A 290 20.82 -16.90 -23.54
CA GLN A 290 21.12 -18.15 -22.85
C GLN A 290 20.35 -18.31 -21.53
N GLN A 291 19.97 -17.20 -20.89
CA GLN A 291 19.28 -17.17 -19.60
C GLN A 291 18.16 -16.11 -19.61
N GLY A 292 17.14 -16.33 -18.77
CA GLY A 292 15.97 -15.45 -18.65
C GLY A 292 14.88 -15.77 -19.67
N GLU A 293 13.75 -16.29 -19.20
CA GLU A 293 12.58 -16.57 -20.04
C GLU A 293 12.04 -15.28 -20.68
N THR A 294 11.61 -15.35 -21.94
CA THR A 294 10.96 -14.24 -22.64
C THR A 294 9.56 -14.64 -23.08
N GLN A 295 8.54 -14.08 -22.43
CA GLN A 295 7.15 -14.15 -22.90
C GLN A 295 6.88 -12.95 -23.81
N PHE A 296 6.32 -13.20 -25.00
CA PHE A 296 5.86 -12.13 -25.90
C PHE A 296 4.36 -12.29 -26.12
N VAL A 297 3.61 -11.21 -25.94
CA VAL A 297 2.17 -11.14 -26.13
C VAL A 297 1.86 -9.98 -27.05
N GLU A 298 1.17 -10.28 -28.15
CA GLU A 298 0.62 -9.28 -29.06
C GLU A 298 -0.90 -9.22 -28.84
N LEU A 299 -1.41 -8.03 -28.56
CA LEU A 299 -2.82 -7.77 -28.26
C LEU A 299 -3.53 -7.31 -29.54
N GLU A 300 -4.48 -8.11 -30.02
CA GLU A 300 -5.23 -7.86 -31.25
C GLU A 300 -6.18 -6.66 -31.09
N GLY A 301 -6.21 -5.79 -32.09
CA GLY A 301 -7.05 -4.58 -32.11
C GLY A 301 -6.63 -3.49 -31.12
N VAL A 302 -5.40 -3.56 -30.60
CA VAL A 302 -4.88 -2.60 -29.60
C VAL A 302 -3.79 -1.74 -30.22
N GLY A 303 -3.84 -0.43 -29.94
CA GLY A 303 -2.86 0.56 -30.32
C GLY A 303 -1.64 0.64 -29.39
N HIS A 304 -1.08 1.83 -29.27
CA HIS A 304 0.19 2.09 -28.56
C HIS A 304 0.05 2.10 -27.03
N VAL A 305 -1.17 2.25 -26.51
CA VAL A 305 -1.41 2.40 -25.06
C VAL A 305 -2.33 1.28 -24.53
N PRO A 306 -1.86 0.02 -24.47
CA PRO A 306 -2.64 -1.09 -23.92
C PRO A 306 -3.15 -0.87 -22.48
N MET A 307 -2.50 0.00 -21.72
CA MET A 307 -2.94 0.36 -20.36
C MET A 307 -4.20 1.25 -20.34
N ASP A 308 -4.49 1.94 -21.43
CA ASP A 308 -5.69 2.77 -21.59
C ASP A 308 -6.76 1.97 -22.35
N GLU A 309 -6.35 1.22 -23.38
CA GLU A 309 -7.27 0.51 -24.29
C GLU A 309 -7.82 -0.80 -23.72
N VAL A 310 -6.95 -1.62 -23.12
CA VAL A 310 -7.32 -2.93 -22.54
C VAL A 310 -6.73 -3.12 -21.14
N PRO A 311 -7.01 -2.21 -20.19
CA PRO A 311 -6.39 -2.20 -18.86
C PRO A 311 -6.55 -3.52 -18.11
N ALA A 312 -7.70 -4.18 -18.21
CA ALA A 312 -7.95 -5.45 -17.53
C ALA A 312 -7.02 -6.56 -18.06
N GLN A 313 -6.90 -6.69 -19.37
CA GLN A 313 -6.08 -7.70 -20.03
C GLN A 313 -4.58 -7.44 -19.78
N LEU A 314 -4.12 -6.19 -19.89
CA LEU A 314 -2.74 -5.85 -19.58
C LEU A 314 -2.40 -6.13 -18.10
N ASN A 315 -3.29 -5.76 -17.18
CA ASN A 315 -3.09 -6.02 -15.76
C ASN A 315 -3.03 -7.52 -15.46
N GLU A 316 -3.87 -8.33 -16.09
CA GLU A 316 -3.84 -9.77 -15.95
C GLU A 316 -2.51 -10.37 -16.41
N LEU A 317 -2.00 -9.94 -17.57
CA LEU A 317 -0.69 -10.35 -18.08
C LEU A 317 0.44 -10.01 -17.09
N LEU A 318 0.47 -8.78 -16.59
CA LEU A 318 1.48 -8.33 -15.63
C LEU A 318 1.38 -9.07 -14.29
N ILE A 319 0.16 -9.31 -13.79
CA ILE A 319 -0.09 -10.07 -12.56
C ILE A 319 0.36 -11.52 -12.73
N ASN A 320 0.01 -12.16 -13.84
CA ASN A 320 0.38 -13.54 -14.11
C ASN A 320 1.90 -13.68 -14.29
N PHE A 321 2.53 -12.74 -14.98
CA PHE A 321 4.00 -12.69 -15.05
C PHE A 321 4.63 -12.58 -13.66
N GLN A 322 4.15 -11.66 -12.82
CA GLN A 322 4.64 -11.52 -11.45
C GLN A 322 4.44 -12.79 -10.61
N ARG A 323 3.26 -13.44 -10.72
CA ARG A 323 2.97 -14.71 -10.03
C ARG A 323 3.91 -15.82 -10.48
N ARG A 324 4.18 -15.93 -11.79
CA ARG A 324 5.14 -16.90 -12.33
C ARG A 324 6.54 -16.67 -11.79
N LEU A 325 6.97 -15.41 -11.66
CA LEU A 325 8.28 -15.10 -11.07
C LEU A 325 8.33 -15.45 -9.58
N ALA A 326 7.25 -15.23 -8.85
CA ALA A 326 7.14 -15.64 -7.45
C ALA A 326 7.13 -17.18 -7.31
N SER A 327 6.43 -17.90 -8.19
CA SER A 327 6.40 -19.37 -8.17
C SER A 327 7.71 -19.99 -8.63
N SER A 328 8.40 -19.41 -9.61
CA SER A 328 9.73 -19.87 -10.06
C SER A 328 10.80 -19.58 -9.01
N ALA A 329 10.70 -18.47 -8.27
CA ALA A 329 11.51 -18.24 -7.07
C ALA A 329 11.19 -19.27 -5.96
N SER A 330 9.92 -19.68 -5.85
CA SER A 330 9.49 -20.76 -4.95
C SER A 330 9.82 -22.18 -5.45
N ALA A 331 10.14 -22.37 -6.73
CA ALA A 331 10.47 -23.67 -7.34
C ALA A 331 11.99 -23.88 -7.50
N LEU A 332 12.77 -22.78 -7.54
CA LEU A 332 14.22 -22.79 -7.30
C LEU A 332 14.57 -22.86 -5.81
N ALA A 333 13.61 -22.58 -4.93
CA ALA A 333 13.60 -23.20 -3.62
C ALA A 333 13.21 -24.67 -3.84
N ALA A 334 14.19 -25.57 -3.78
CA ALA A 334 13.93 -27.01 -3.75
C ALA A 334 12.82 -27.31 -2.73
N PRO A 335 11.98 -28.34 -2.95
CA PRO A 335 11.07 -28.79 -1.91
C PRO A 335 11.93 -29.12 -0.69
N LEU A 336 11.76 -28.35 0.38
CA LEU A 336 12.16 -28.83 1.68
C LEU A 336 11.28 -30.05 1.90
N GLU A 337 11.89 -31.23 1.69
CA GLU A 337 11.45 -32.48 2.26
C GLU A 337 10.92 -32.17 3.67
N SER A 338 9.76 -32.75 3.99
CA SER A 338 9.27 -32.81 5.35
C SER A 338 10.45 -33.03 6.29
N PRO A 339 10.76 -32.12 7.24
CA PRO A 339 11.88 -32.34 8.11
C PRO A 339 11.53 -33.55 8.96
N VAL A 340 12.19 -34.67 8.68
CA VAL A 340 12.64 -35.55 9.75
C VAL A 340 13.39 -34.64 10.73
N PRO A 341 13.16 -34.72 12.05
CA PRO A 341 13.81 -33.83 13.01
C PRO A 341 15.32 -33.96 12.87
N GLY A 342 15.96 -32.95 12.28
CA GLY A 342 17.36 -32.96 11.95
C GLY A 342 17.96 -31.59 12.26
N ASP A 343 18.57 -31.48 13.44
CA ASP A 343 19.78 -30.74 13.84
C ASP A 343 20.19 -29.40 13.17
N GLY A 344 19.29 -28.67 12.52
CA GLY A 344 19.54 -27.34 11.95
C GLY A 344 19.17 -26.21 12.93
N GLY A 345 20.17 -25.47 13.42
CA GLY A 345 20.09 -24.44 14.49
C GLY A 345 19.24 -23.17 14.24
N GLY A 346 18.02 -23.29 13.73
CA GLY A 346 17.00 -22.24 13.74
C GLY A 346 16.29 -22.14 15.09
N ALA A 347 15.84 -20.95 15.49
CA ALA A 347 15.19 -20.77 16.79
C ALA A 347 13.77 -21.38 16.81
N SER A 348 13.37 -22.02 17.92
CA SER A 348 12.04 -22.64 18.10
C SER A 348 11.15 -21.77 19.00
N ILE A 349 10.00 -21.31 18.49
CA ILE A 349 9.11 -20.35 19.14
C ILE A 349 7.67 -20.90 19.12
N CYS A 350 7.00 -20.90 20.28
CA CYS A 350 5.60 -21.29 20.39
C CYS A 350 4.73 -20.12 20.85
N VAL A 351 3.70 -19.80 20.07
CA VAL A 351 2.72 -18.75 20.38
C VAL A 351 1.44 -19.40 20.90
N ILE A 352 1.00 -18.99 22.09
CA ILE A 352 -0.17 -19.54 22.77
C ILE A 352 -1.37 -18.63 22.49
N GLY A 353 -2.36 -19.14 21.76
CA GLY A 353 -3.61 -18.47 21.45
C GLY A 353 -3.74 -18.04 19.99
N ALA A 354 -4.94 -18.25 19.42
CA ALA A 354 -5.28 -17.92 18.04
C ALA A 354 -6.28 -16.75 17.91
N GLY A 355 -6.42 -15.94 18.97
CA GLY A 355 -7.07 -14.64 18.86
C GLY A 355 -6.20 -13.66 18.06
N VAL A 356 -6.72 -12.45 17.79
CA VAL A 356 -6.03 -11.47 16.94
C VAL A 356 -4.59 -11.20 17.39
N ILE A 357 -4.36 -11.11 18.70
CA ILE A 357 -3.05 -10.83 19.30
C ILE A 357 -2.04 -11.95 19.02
N GLY A 358 -2.46 -13.21 19.14
CA GLY A 358 -1.59 -14.36 18.88
C GLY A 358 -1.24 -14.48 17.42
N LEU A 359 -2.25 -14.35 16.53
CA LEU A 359 -2.04 -14.44 15.09
C LEU A 359 -1.15 -13.30 14.56
N THR A 360 -1.35 -12.05 15.01
CA THR A 360 -0.50 -10.93 14.59
C THR A 360 0.91 -11.04 15.15
N ALA A 361 1.08 -11.46 16.41
CA ALA A 361 2.40 -11.71 17.00
C ALA A 361 3.17 -12.78 16.22
N ALA A 362 2.56 -13.94 15.97
CA ALA A 362 3.18 -15.02 15.23
C ALA A 362 3.61 -14.58 13.82
N LEU A 363 2.77 -13.83 13.10
CA LEU A 363 3.06 -13.38 11.75
C LEU A 363 4.21 -12.37 11.73
N ARG A 364 4.23 -11.42 12.67
CA ARG A 364 5.35 -10.47 12.80
C ARG A 364 6.65 -11.16 13.19
N ILE A 365 6.61 -12.09 14.14
CA ILE A 365 7.77 -12.91 14.53
C ILE A 365 8.31 -13.68 13.32
N LYS A 366 7.43 -14.35 12.57
CA LYS A 366 7.84 -15.12 11.38
C LYS A 366 8.46 -14.24 10.30
N HIS A 367 7.93 -13.05 10.07
CA HIS A 367 8.53 -12.09 9.14
C HIS A 367 9.89 -11.54 9.63
N ALA A 368 10.02 -11.27 10.93
CA ALA A 368 11.27 -10.76 11.50
C ALA A 368 12.35 -11.85 11.62
N LEU A 369 11.95 -13.11 11.79
CA LEU A 369 12.83 -14.27 11.95
C LEU A 369 12.45 -15.38 10.95
N PRO A 370 12.75 -15.22 9.64
CA PRO A 370 12.31 -16.17 8.61
C PRO A 370 12.77 -17.62 8.86
N GLY A 371 13.98 -17.78 9.43
CA GLY A 371 14.58 -19.07 9.77
C GLY A 371 14.15 -19.65 11.12
N ALA A 372 13.25 -18.99 11.87
CA ALA A 372 12.69 -19.57 13.09
C ALA A 372 11.54 -20.54 12.75
N ALA A 373 11.49 -21.64 13.50
CA ALA A 373 10.34 -22.53 13.55
C ALA A 373 9.31 -21.90 14.50
N VAL A 374 8.20 -21.43 13.94
CA VAL A 374 7.11 -20.80 14.69
C VAL A 374 5.91 -21.74 14.67
N ALA A 375 5.38 -22.05 15.85
CA ALA A 375 4.13 -22.79 16.03
C ALA A 375 3.11 -21.91 16.76
N ILE A 376 1.83 -22.09 16.44
CA ILE A 376 0.71 -21.53 17.21
C ILE A 376 -0.07 -22.70 17.80
N VAL A 377 -0.25 -22.68 19.11
CA VAL A 377 -1.10 -23.62 19.84
C VAL A 377 -2.30 -22.89 20.40
N ALA A 378 -3.50 -23.39 20.11
CA ALA A 378 -4.74 -22.81 20.62
C ALA A 378 -5.84 -23.87 20.68
N GLU A 379 -6.76 -23.74 21.63
CA GLU A 379 -7.91 -24.65 21.73
C GLU A 379 -8.84 -24.52 20.51
N SER A 380 -9.00 -23.31 19.98
CA SER A 380 -9.80 -23.03 18.79
C SER A 380 -9.20 -21.88 17.98
N PHE A 381 -9.30 -21.98 16.65
CA PHE A 381 -8.96 -20.91 15.69
C PHE A 381 -10.20 -20.17 15.19
N ASP A 382 -11.38 -20.78 15.29
CA ASP A 382 -12.64 -20.22 14.81
C ASP A 382 -13.45 -19.55 15.92
N ASP A 383 -13.47 -20.15 17.11
CA ASP A 383 -14.25 -19.68 18.27
C ASP A 383 -13.35 -18.93 19.25
N THR A 384 -13.16 -17.64 18.98
CA THR A 384 -12.33 -16.75 19.81
C THR A 384 -13.09 -15.48 20.14
N THR A 385 -12.75 -14.82 21.26
CA THR A 385 -13.30 -13.49 21.58
C THR A 385 -13.09 -12.48 20.45
N SER A 386 -11.98 -12.60 19.70
CA SER A 386 -11.69 -11.76 18.54
C SER A 386 -12.69 -11.98 17.40
N HIS A 387 -13.24 -13.18 17.22
CA HIS A 387 -14.20 -13.50 16.16
C HIS A 387 -15.49 -12.68 16.30
N GLY A 388 -16.01 -12.55 17.52
CA GLY A 388 -17.26 -11.83 17.82
C GLY A 388 -17.09 -10.32 18.03
N ALA A 389 -15.86 -9.79 17.96
CA ALA A 389 -15.62 -8.36 18.11
C ALA A 389 -16.28 -7.54 16.99
N GLY A 390 -16.80 -6.35 17.33
CA GLY A 390 -17.50 -5.48 16.38
C GLY A 390 -16.62 -4.95 15.25
N GLY A 391 -15.31 -4.89 15.46
CA GLY A 391 -14.31 -4.61 14.42
C GLY A 391 -13.78 -3.18 14.35
N LEU A 392 -14.40 -2.23 15.04
CA LEU A 392 -13.98 -0.82 15.01
C LEU A 392 -12.57 -0.64 15.59
N TRP A 393 -11.70 0.08 14.87
CA TRP A 393 -10.50 0.65 15.44
C TRP A 393 -10.86 1.87 16.30
N LYS A 394 -10.69 1.72 17.62
CA LYS A 394 -10.79 2.78 18.64
C LYS A 394 -10.19 2.24 19.95
N PRO A 395 -9.28 2.97 20.61
CA PRO A 395 -8.82 2.56 21.94
C PRO A 395 -9.95 2.69 22.98
N TYR A 396 -10.27 1.61 23.70
CA TYR A 396 -11.22 1.62 24.82
C TYR A 396 -10.97 0.46 25.79
N THR A 397 -11.33 0.65 27.06
CA THR A 397 -11.18 -0.38 28.13
C THR A 397 -9.74 -0.88 28.29
N LEU A 398 -8.81 0.05 28.50
CA LEU A 398 -7.37 -0.25 28.66
C LEU A 398 -6.85 -0.08 30.09
N GLY A 399 -7.73 0.25 31.04
CA GLY A 399 -7.38 0.53 32.44
C GLY A 399 -6.28 1.60 32.54
N ASP A 400 -5.24 1.29 33.30
CA ASP A 400 -4.07 2.12 33.59
C ASP A 400 -2.95 1.97 32.55
N THR A 401 -3.22 1.35 31.40
CA THR A 401 -2.24 1.30 30.29
C THR A 401 -1.85 2.74 29.90
N PRO A 402 -0.55 3.10 29.86
CA PRO A 402 -0.13 4.46 29.56
C PRO A 402 -0.71 4.96 28.23
N PRO A 403 -1.39 6.13 28.19
CA PRO A 403 -2.01 6.65 26.98
C PRO A 403 -1.05 6.77 25.79
N ALA A 404 0.17 7.27 26.03
CA ALA A 404 1.21 7.37 25.00
C ALA A 404 1.56 6.01 24.37
N LEU A 405 1.57 4.94 25.18
CA LEU A 405 1.86 3.57 24.71
C LEU A 405 0.69 3.01 23.91
N ALA A 406 -0.53 3.16 24.42
CA ALA A 406 -1.74 2.78 23.71
C ALA A 406 -1.89 3.51 22.35
N ASN A 407 -1.56 4.80 22.31
CA ASN A 407 -1.58 5.59 21.07
C ASN A 407 -0.51 5.12 20.08
N ARG A 408 0.71 4.82 20.54
CA ARG A 408 1.76 4.25 19.66
C ARG A 408 1.31 2.93 19.06
N TRP A 409 0.84 2.00 19.89
CA TRP A 409 0.39 0.69 19.41
C TRP A 409 -0.83 0.80 18.48
N GLY A 410 -1.73 1.72 18.82
CA GLY A 410 -2.87 2.07 17.99
C GLY A 410 -2.44 2.60 16.63
N ALA A 411 -1.50 3.55 16.59
CA ALA A 411 -1.00 4.15 15.35
C ALA A 411 -0.37 3.11 14.43
N ASP A 412 0.51 2.25 14.95
CA ASP A 412 1.11 1.15 14.17
C ASP A 412 0.03 0.22 13.58
N THR A 413 -1.03 -0.03 14.34
CA THR A 413 -2.15 -0.86 13.90
C THR A 413 -3.03 -0.14 12.88
N PHE A 414 -3.24 1.16 13.04
CA PHE A 414 -3.96 1.99 12.10
C PHE A 414 -3.24 2.04 10.75
N ASP A 415 -1.92 2.21 10.76
CA ASP A 415 -1.07 2.20 9.56
C ASP A 415 -1.12 0.83 8.85
N HIS A 416 -1.13 -0.26 9.61
CA HIS A 416 -1.35 -1.59 9.04
C HIS A 416 -2.71 -1.69 8.34
N TYR A 417 -3.80 -1.28 8.99
CA TYR A 417 -5.13 -1.30 8.38
C TYR A 417 -5.26 -0.38 7.18
N MET A 418 -4.62 0.79 7.19
CA MET A 418 -4.55 1.67 6.02
C MET A 418 -3.85 0.98 4.85
N SER A 419 -2.71 0.37 5.12
CA SER A 419 -1.97 -0.43 4.14
C SER A 419 -2.80 -1.59 3.58
N LEU A 420 -3.54 -2.29 4.45
CA LEU A 420 -4.36 -3.44 4.09
C LEU A 420 -5.58 -3.01 3.27
N TYR A 421 -6.26 -1.94 3.67
CA TYR A 421 -7.37 -1.31 2.96
C TYR A 421 -6.97 -0.87 1.54
N GLN A 422 -5.74 -0.37 1.37
CA GLN A 422 -5.20 0.01 0.06
C GLN A 422 -4.79 -1.19 -0.81
N SER A 423 -4.86 -2.41 -0.29
CA SER A 423 -4.50 -3.64 -1.01
C SER A 423 -5.71 -4.34 -1.62
N ALA A 424 -5.46 -5.30 -2.53
CA ALA A 424 -6.52 -6.16 -3.07
C ALA A 424 -7.07 -7.16 -2.04
N GLU A 425 -6.41 -7.30 -0.88
CA GLU A 425 -6.77 -8.26 0.16
C GLU A 425 -7.79 -7.70 1.16
N ALA A 426 -8.08 -6.38 1.11
CA ALA A 426 -9.01 -5.72 2.01
C ALA A 426 -10.38 -6.44 2.12
N PRO A 427 -11.01 -6.90 1.02
CA PRO A 427 -12.28 -7.63 1.11
C PRO A 427 -12.14 -8.99 1.82
N ALA A 428 -11.06 -9.72 1.57
CA ALA A 428 -10.80 -11.01 2.21
C ALA A 428 -10.49 -10.85 3.71
N ALA A 429 -9.82 -9.76 4.08
CA ALA A 429 -9.52 -9.40 5.45
C ALA A 429 -10.70 -8.78 6.20
N GLY A 430 -11.77 -8.36 5.50
CA GLY A 430 -12.90 -7.65 6.10
C GLY A 430 -12.52 -6.28 6.66
N THR A 431 -11.55 -5.58 6.04
CA THR A 431 -11.08 -4.26 6.45
C THR A 431 -11.69 -3.18 5.55
N ILE A 432 -12.50 -2.30 6.13
CA ILE A 432 -13.17 -1.19 5.44
C ILE A 432 -12.90 0.14 6.15
N LEU A 433 -12.81 1.21 5.36
CA LEU A 433 -12.73 2.57 5.87
C LEU A 433 -14.15 3.10 6.12
N THR A 434 -14.39 3.68 7.29
CA THR A 434 -15.70 4.24 7.68
C THR A 434 -15.56 5.62 8.31
N SER A 435 -16.60 6.43 8.18
CA SER A 435 -16.79 7.58 9.06
C SER A 435 -17.38 7.13 10.41
N ALA A 436 -17.06 7.89 11.46
CA ALA A 436 -17.43 7.61 12.83
C ALA A 436 -18.09 8.85 13.45
N TYR A 437 -19.26 8.65 14.08
CA TYR A 437 -19.97 9.65 14.85
C TYR A 437 -20.03 9.18 16.31
N GLN A 438 -19.49 9.97 17.23
CA GLN A 438 -19.53 9.67 18.65
C GLN A 438 -20.20 10.82 19.40
N LEU A 439 -21.24 10.52 20.16
CA LEU A 439 -22.09 11.48 20.83
C LEU A 439 -21.90 11.38 22.36
N PHE A 440 -21.91 12.53 23.02
CA PHE A 440 -21.71 12.65 24.47
C PHE A 440 -22.79 13.51 25.11
N LYS A 441 -23.21 13.14 26.32
CA LYS A 441 -24.14 13.92 27.15
C LYS A 441 -23.49 15.17 27.74
N GLU A 442 -22.17 15.19 27.82
CA GLU A 442 -21.37 16.30 28.33
C GLU A 442 -20.22 16.64 27.36
N ARG A 443 -19.67 17.85 27.49
CA ARG A 443 -18.47 18.24 26.75
C ARG A 443 -17.27 17.48 27.28
N VAL A 444 -16.58 16.78 26.39
CA VAL A 444 -15.39 16.00 26.71
C VAL A 444 -14.16 16.56 25.97
N PRO A 445 -12.97 16.49 26.58
CA PRO A 445 -11.72 16.91 25.94
C PRO A 445 -11.36 15.98 24.78
N ASP A 446 -10.62 16.49 23.81
CA ASP A 446 -10.15 15.69 22.68
C ASP A 446 -9.33 14.49 23.16
N PRO A 447 -9.57 13.29 22.63
CA PRO A 447 -8.84 12.11 23.04
C PRO A 447 -7.44 12.16 22.42
N GLU A 448 -6.44 11.64 23.13
CA GLU A 448 -5.06 11.67 22.61
C GLU A 448 -4.90 10.90 21.28
N TRP A 449 -5.70 9.85 21.06
CA TRP A 449 -5.71 9.09 19.80
C TRP A 449 -6.30 9.89 18.61
N ALA A 450 -6.88 11.07 18.82
CA ALA A 450 -7.36 11.94 17.75
C ALA A 450 -6.26 12.28 16.73
N ALA A 451 -5.00 12.33 17.17
CA ALA A 451 -3.84 12.56 16.31
C ALA A 451 -3.55 11.41 15.34
N VAL A 452 -4.07 10.20 15.61
CA VAL A 452 -3.87 9.01 14.77
C VAL A 452 -4.89 8.96 13.62
N VAL A 453 -6.13 9.41 13.87
CA VAL A 453 -7.24 9.26 12.92
C VAL A 453 -7.37 10.45 11.97
N PRO A 454 -7.68 10.23 10.68
CA PRO A 454 -7.98 11.32 9.76
C PRO A 454 -9.28 12.03 10.11
N HIS A 455 -9.34 13.32 9.76
CA HIS A 455 -10.55 14.15 9.80
C HIS A 455 -11.21 14.28 11.18
N PHE A 456 -10.44 14.13 12.27
CA PHE A 456 -10.96 14.38 13.61
C PHE A 456 -11.45 15.82 13.74
N ARG A 457 -12.68 15.99 14.21
CA ARG A 457 -13.30 17.28 14.51
C ARG A 457 -14.51 17.11 15.43
N HIS A 458 -15.03 18.20 15.96
CA HIS A 458 -16.29 18.18 16.68
C HIS A 458 -17.49 18.19 15.71
N LEU A 459 -18.61 17.62 16.14
CA LEU A 459 -19.85 17.65 15.37
C LEU A 459 -20.43 19.07 15.35
N SER A 460 -20.95 19.47 14.19
CA SER A 460 -21.84 20.63 14.12
C SER A 460 -23.19 20.33 14.77
N GLU A 461 -23.94 21.37 15.16
CA GLU A 461 -25.30 21.22 15.71
C GLU A 461 -26.22 20.40 14.79
N ARG A 462 -26.09 20.61 13.47
CA ARG A 462 -26.85 19.85 12.46
C ARG A 462 -26.50 18.37 12.45
N GLU A 463 -25.23 18.03 12.57
CA GLU A 463 -24.79 16.63 12.61
C GLU A 463 -25.17 15.95 13.91
N LEU A 464 -25.06 16.66 15.04
CA LEU A 464 -25.50 16.14 16.34
C LEU A 464 -26.99 15.82 16.32
N ALA A 465 -27.83 16.77 15.88
CA ALA A 465 -29.27 16.60 15.77
C ALA A 465 -29.68 15.44 14.82
N ALA A 466 -28.86 15.11 13.82
CA ALA A 466 -29.14 14.00 12.90
C ALA A 466 -29.02 12.61 13.55
N TYR A 467 -28.22 12.48 14.62
CA TYR A 467 -27.98 11.23 15.35
C TYR A 467 -28.49 11.26 16.80
N ASP A 468 -29.12 12.35 17.22
CA ASP A 468 -29.72 12.53 18.56
C ASP A 468 -31.17 13.02 18.44
N PRO A 469 -32.10 12.17 17.95
CA PRO A 469 -33.50 12.56 17.78
C PRO A 469 -34.20 12.93 19.11
N GLU A 470 -33.62 12.54 20.26
CA GLU A 470 -34.13 12.86 21.59
C GLU A 470 -33.58 14.18 22.16
N GLY A 471 -32.57 14.77 21.53
CA GLY A 471 -31.93 16.00 22.01
C GLY A 471 -31.25 15.86 23.37
N THR A 472 -30.70 14.69 23.69
CA THR A 472 -30.08 14.38 24.98
C THR A 472 -28.57 14.56 25.03
N HIS A 473 -27.93 14.80 23.87
CA HIS A 473 -26.49 14.96 23.72
C HIS A 473 -26.15 16.42 23.44
N CYS A 474 -25.04 16.91 24.00
CA CYS A 474 -24.60 18.30 23.82
C CYS A 474 -23.24 18.44 23.11
N HIS A 475 -22.58 17.32 22.82
CA HIS A 475 -21.25 17.29 22.23
C HIS A 475 -21.05 16.02 21.39
N GLY A 476 -20.13 16.08 20.44
CA GLY A 476 -19.77 14.91 19.66
C GLY A 476 -18.51 15.06 18.84
N TRP A 477 -17.96 13.93 18.42
CA TRP A 477 -16.81 13.84 17.51
C TRP A 477 -17.20 13.19 16.19
N PHE A 478 -16.59 13.70 15.12
CA PHE A 478 -16.49 13.05 13.83
C PHE A 478 -15.04 12.69 13.57
N TYR A 479 -14.79 11.51 13.02
CA TYR A 479 -13.48 11.10 12.52
C TYR A 479 -13.64 9.98 11.48
N THR A 480 -12.57 9.69 10.75
CA THR A 480 -12.51 8.54 9.83
C THR A 480 -11.67 7.44 10.47
N THR A 481 -12.14 6.21 10.45
CA THR A 481 -11.45 5.06 11.06
C THR A 481 -11.67 3.78 10.27
N PHE A 482 -11.09 2.68 10.72
CA PHE A 482 -11.28 1.35 10.14
C PHE A 482 -12.28 0.51 10.93
N ILE A 483 -13.00 -0.33 10.20
CA ILE A 483 -13.65 -1.52 10.72
C ILE A 483 -12.90 -2.71 10.12
N THR A 484 -12.39 -3.59 10.98
CA THR A 484 -11.74 -4.85 10.61
C THR A 484 -12.51 -5.99 11.28
N GLU A 485 -13.28 -6.74 10.49
CA GLU A 485 -14.16 -7.79 11.01
C GLU A 485 -13.38 -9.01 11.49
N GLY A 486 -13.45 -9.32 12.79
CA GLY A 486 -12.77 -10.49 13.36
C GLY A 486 -13.02 -11.80 12.59
N ARG A 487 -14.27 -12.05 12.18
CA ARG A 487 -14.66 -13.26 11.43
C ARG A 487 -13.89 -13.47 10.13
N LEU A 488 -13.61 -12.38 9.42
CA LEU A 488 -12.88 -12.42 8.14
C LEU A 488 -11.38 -12.27 8.39
N TYR A 489 -11.01 -11.35 9.29
CA TYR A 489 -9.63 -10.99 9.56
C TYR A 489 -8.81 -12.13 10.16
N LEU A 490 -9.38 -12.89 11.11
CA LEU A 490 -8.68 -14.03 11.70
C LEU A 490 -8.43 -15.15 10.69
N ARG A 491 -9.39 -15.40 9.78
CA ARG A 491 -9.23 -16.37 8.69
C ARG A 491 -8.15 -15.93 7.72
N TRP A 492 -8.16 -14.64 7.35
CA TRP A 492 -7.12 -14.05 6.52
C TRP A 492 -5.74 -14.18 7.18
N LEU A 493 -5.59 -13.80 8.45
CA LEU A 493 -4.33 -13.95 9.20
C LEU A 493 -3.85 -15.42 9.26
N THR A 494 -4.77 -16.35 9.52
CA THR A 494 -4.46 -17.79 9.55
C THR A 494 -3.95 -18.26 8.19
N ALA A 495 -4.56 -17.83 7.10
CA ALA A 495 -4.08 -18.15 5.75
C ALA A 495 -2.69 -17.57 5.46
N GLN A 496 -2.40 -16.33 5.90
CA GLN A 496 -1.08 -15.72 5.78
C GLN A 496 -0.02 -16.51 6.56
N LEU A 497 -0.36 -16.97 7.77
CA LEU A 497 0.52 -17.78 8.62
C LEU A 497 0.81 -19.15 8.01
N SER A 498 -0.20 -19.84 7.48
CA SER A 498 -0.01 -21.09 6.75
C SER A 498 0.88 -20.91 5.52
N ALA A 499 0.66 -19.84 4.75
CA ALA A 499 1.51 -19.51 3.60
C ALA A 499 2.96 -19.19 4.00
N ALA A 500 3.17 -18.64 5.20
CA ALA A 500 4.49 -18.38 5.76
C ALA A 500 5.15 -19.62 6.41
N GLY A 501 4.49 -20.79 6.38
CA GLY A 501 5.03 -22.04 6.95
C GLY A 501 4.98 -22.10 8.48
N VAL A 502 4.04 -21.40 9.11
CA VAL A 502 3.80 -21.50 10.56
C VAL A 502 2.96 -22.74 10.86
N THR A 503 3.38 -23.53 11.85
CA THR A 503 2.65 -24.72 12.29
C THR A 503 1.44 -24.32 13.13
N LEU A 504 0.24 -24.81 12.80
CA LEU A 504 -1.00 -24.53 13.52
C LEU A 504 -1.48 -25.78 14.26
N GLN A 505 -1.66 -25.69 15.57
CA GLN A 505 -2.07 -26.81 16.42
C GLN A 505 -3.35 -26.48 17.19
N ALA A 506 -4.45 -27.10 16.80
CA ALA A 506 -5.73 -27.01 17.50
C ALA A 506 -5.77 -28.02 18.67
N ARG A 507 -5.39 -27.56 19.86
CA ARG A 507 -5.44 -28.36 21.09
C ARG A 507 -5.48 -27.48 22.33
N ARG A 508 -6.04 -28.02 23.41
CA ARG A 508 -6.01 -27.38 24.73
C ARG A 508 -4.64 -27.61 25.37
N VAL A 509 -4.08 -26.55 25.97
CA VAL A 509 -2.84 -26.59 26.75
C VAL A 509 -3.20 -26.56 28.23
N GLY A 510 -2.59 -27.45 29.03
CA GLY A 510 -2.85 -27.53 30.46
C GLY A 510 -1.98 -26.59 31.30
N SER A 511 -0.71 -26.42 30.93
CA SER A 511 0.27 -25.58 31.62
C SER A 511 1.35 -25.06 30.66
N ALA A 512 2.12 -24.07 31.10
CA ALA A 512 3.30 -23.61 30.35
C ALA A 512 4.41 -24.67 30.33
N ASP A 513 4.52 -25.48 31.39
CA ASP A 513 5.52 -26.55 31.54
C ASP A 513 5.38 -27.64 30.48
N GLU A 514 4.15 -27.98 30.09
CA GLU A 514 3.84 -28.89 28.99
C GLU A 514 4.51 -28.43 27.69
N LEU A 515 4.37 -27.13 27.36
CA LEU A 515 4.95 -26.54 26.15
C LEU A 515 6.47 -26.41 26.25
N ALA A 516 7.01 -26.14 27.45
CA ALA A 516 8.45 -26.08 27.64
C ALA A 516 9.09 -27.47 27.41
N ALA A 517 8.42 -28.55 27.83
CA ALA A 517 8.88 -29.92 27.61
C ALA A 517 8.92 -30.33 26.12
N GLU A 518 8.21 -29.61 25.24
CA GLU A 518 8.24 -29.82 23.78
C GLU A 518 9.51 -29.24 23.11
N GLY A 519 10.43 -28.66 23.88
CA GLY A 519 11.73 -28.19 23.39
C GLY A 519 11.69 -26.82 22.70
N HIS A 520 10.68 -26.01 22.98
CA HIS A 520 10.63 -24.62 22.53
C HIS A 520 11.67 -23.76 23.29
N GLN A 521 12.26 -22.78 22.60
CA GLN A 521 13.22 -21.86 23.20
C GLN A 521 12.56 -20.62 23.79
N VAL A 522 11.42 -20.20 23.22
CA VAL A 522 10.64 -19.04 23.70
C VAL A 522 9.16 -19.35 23.58
N LEU A 523 8.39 -19.04 24.62
CA LEU A 523 6.93 -19.04 24.57
C LEU A 523 6.42 -17.60 24.42
N VAL A 524 5.38 -17.39 23.62
CA VAL A 524 4.70 -16.10 23.49
C VAL A 524 3.27 -16.29 23.96
N ASN A 525 2.97 -15.80 25.16
CA ASN A 525 1.66 -15.95 25.78
C ASN A 525 0.69 -14.88 25.28
N CYS A 526 -0.19 -15.27 24.36
CA CYS A 526 -1.29 -14.47 23.82
C CYS A 526 -2.67 -15.07 24.19
N SER A 527 -2.75 -15.78 25.32
CA SER A 527 -3.91 -16.61 25.70
C SER A 527 -5.15 -15.83 26.19
N GLY A 528 -5.09 -14.50 26.22
CA GLY A 528 -6.22 -13.66 26.63
C GLY A 528 -6.63 -13.94 28.08
N LEU A 529 -7.92 -14.26 28.31
CA LEU A 529 -8.41 -14.67 29.64
C LEU A 529 -7.76 -15.96 30.15
N GLY A 530 -7.27 -16.82 29.26
CA GLY A 530 -6.58 -18.06 29.63
C GLY A 530 -5.31 -17.83 30.43
N ALA A 531 -4.73 -16.63 30.40
CA ALA A 531 -3.54 -16.29 31.19
C ALA A 531 -3.76 -16.42 32.70
N ALA A 532 -5.00 -16.26 33.18
CA ALA A 532 -5.35 -16.48 34.58
C ALA A 532 -5.06 -17.94 35.01
N GLN A 533 -5.43 -18.90 34.16
CA GLN A 533 -5.22 -20.32 34.44
C GLN A 533 -3.80 -20.78 34.09
N LEU A 534 -3.28 -20.39 32.93
CA LEU A 534 -2.01 -20.89 32.41
C LEU A 534 -0.78 -20.27 33.10
N PHE A 535 -0.89 -19.03 33.57
CA PHE A 535 0.24 -18.27 34.14
C PHE A 535 -0.11 -17.60 35.48
N GLY A 536 -1.24 -17.95 36.10
CA GLY A 536 -1.60 -17.49 37.44
C GLY A 536 -1.90 -15.99 37.57
N ASP A 537 -2.17 -15.27 36.48
CA ASP A 537 -2.46 -13.83 36.57
C ASP A 537 -3.88 -13.57 37.13
N ALA A 538 -3.97 -13.44 38.45
CA ALA A 538 -5.20 -13.16 39.19
C ALA A 538 -5.81 -11.76 38.92
N SER A 539 -5.11 -10.88 38.20
CA SER A 539 -5.64 -9.56 37.82
C SER A 539 -6.54 -9.61 36.58
N MET A 540 -6.62 -10.75 35.92
CA MET A 540 -7.52 -10.97 34.78
C MET A 540 -8.97 -11.12 35.22
N TYR A 541 -9.89 -10.48 34.49
CA TYR A 541 -11.33 -10.61 34.71
C TYR A 541 -12.11 -10.50 33.40
N PRO A 542 -13.26 -11.18 33.25
CA PRO A 542 -14.07 -11.05 32.06
C PRO A 542 -14.83 -9.73 32.07
N VAL A 543 -14.97 -9.13 30.89
CA VAL A 543 -15.98 -8.09 30.64
C VAL A 543 -16.93 -8.58 29.55
N ARG A 544 -18.06 -9.13 29.98
CA ARG A 544 -19.12 -9.68 29.15
C ARG A 544 -19.67 -8.60 28.21
N GLY A 545 -19.76 -8.94 26.93
CA GLY A 545 -20.41 -8.13 25.89
C GLY A 545 -21.38 -8.97 25.09
N HIS A 546 -22.63 -8.52 25.04
CA HIS A 546 -23.68 -9.06 24.19
C HIS A 546 -23.84 -8.14 22.98
N VAL A 547 -23.82 -8.72 21.78
CA VAL A 547 -24.04 -8.02 20.51
C VAL A 547 -25.05 -8.74 19.64
N LEU A 548 -25.76 -7.97 18.83
CA LEU A 548 -26.66 -8.47 17.80
C LEU A 548 -26.08 -8.13 16.43
N ARG A 549 -26.24 -9.02 15.46
CA ARG A 549 -25.99 -8.73 14.05
C ARG A 549 -27.32 -8.61 13.33
N VAL A 550 -27.51 -7.51 12.63
CA VAL A 550 -28.75 -7.22 11.88
C VAL A 550 -28.46 -6.96 10.41
N ARG A 551 -29.46 -7.19 9.56
CA ARG A 551 -29.41 -6.84 8.14
C ARG A 551 -29.94 -5.42 7.94
N ALA A 552 -29.04 -4.46 7.81
CA ALA A 552 -29.37 -3.05 7.60
C ALA A 552 -28.37 -2.39 6.62
N PRO A 553 -28.38 -2.74 5.31
CA PRO A 553 -27.39 -2.28 4.34
C PRO A 553 -27.41 -0.77 4.08
N TRP A 554 -28.43 -0.04 4.55
CA TRP A 554 -28.49 1.42 4.48
C TRP A 554 -27.63 2.11 5.53
N ILE A 555 -27.16 1.40 6.56
CA ILE A 555 -26.27 1.96 7.59
C ILE A 555 -24.83 1.90 7.08
N ARG A 556 -24.20 3.07 6.95
CA ARG A 556 -22.86 3.21 6.34
C ARG A 556 -21.83 3.86 7.26
N HIS A 557 -22.25 4.33 8.43
CA HIS A 557 -21.38 5.01 9.38
C HIS A 557 -21.38 4.27 10.70
N TYR A 558 -20.24 4.30 11.38
CA TYR A 558 -20.19 3.94 12.78
C TYR A 558 -20.87 5.05 13.60
N VAL A 559 -21.74 4.65 14.52
CA VAL A 559 -22.38 5.57 15.46
C VAL A 559 -22.23 5.02 16.87
N ASN A 560 -21.84 5.86 17.82
CA ASN A 560 -21.85 5.54 19.23
C ASN A 560 -22.46 6.66 20.05
N SER A 561 -23.40 6.31 20.90
CA SER A 561 -24.17 7.23 21.74
C SER A 561 -24.18 6.72 23.17
N GLN A 562 -24.03 7.65 24.12
CA GLN A 562 -23.96 7.37 25.54
C GLN A 562 -25.34 7.51 26.17
N TYR A 563 -25.84 6.45 26.80
CA TYR A 563 -27.08 6.47 27.57
C TYR A 563 -26.84 6.12 29.04
N SER A 564 -27.77 6.50 29.90
CA SER A 564 -27.74 6.17 31.34
C SER A 564 -27.82 4.67 31.58
N GLU A 565 -28.50 3.95 30.68
CA GLU A 565 -28.70 2.50 30.73
C GLU A 565 -27.54 1.72 30.07
N GLY A 566 -26.55 2.42 29.52
CA GLY A 566 -25.36 1.86 28.88
C GLY A 566 -25.14 2.36 27.45
N ASP A 567 -23.91 2.23 26.96
CA ASP A 567 -23.52 2.69 25.63
C ASP A 567 -24.26 1.94 24.51
N CYS A 568 -24.65 2.67 23.48
CA CYS A 568 -25.12 2.14 22.20
C CYS A 568 -24.04 2.31 21.15
N TYR A 569 -23.63 1.24 20.47
CA TYR A 569 -22.76 1.30 19.30
C TYR A 569 -23.36 0.53 18.13
N ILE A 570 -23.24 1.12 16.96
CA ILE A 570 -23.77 0.64 15.69
C ILE A 570 -22.58 0.60 14.73
N ILE A 571 -22.14 -0.60 14.35
CA ILE A 571 -20.91 -0.81 13.57
C ILE A 571 -21.27 -1.48 12.24
N PRO A 572 -21.18 -0.78 11.09
CA PRO A 572 -21.45 -1.39 9.79
C PRO A 572 -20.32 -2.33 9.39
N ASN A 573 -20.61 -3.63 9.33
CA ASN A 573 -19.73 -4.64 8.76
C ASN A 573 -20.05 -4.78 7.25
N THR A 574 -19.32 -5.66 6.56
CA THR A 574 -19.41 -5.83 5.09
C THR A 574 -20.80 -6.31 4.65
N ASP A 575 -21.40 -7.22 5.41
CA ASP A 575 -22.68 -7.88 5.08
C ASP A 575 -23.80 -7.64 6.11
N THR A 576 -23.46 -7.12 7.29
CA THR A 576 -24.32 -6.99 8.45
C THR A 576 -23.99 -5.71 9.23
N VAL A 577 -24.81 -5.34 10.21
CA VAL A 577 -24.52 -4.26 11.16
C VAL A 577 -24.49 -4.87 12.55
N VAL A 578 -23.42 -4.60 13.30
CA VAL A 578 -23.31 -5.01 14.69
C VAL A 578 -23.95 -3.94 15.57
N LEU A 579 -24.93 -4.34 16.37
CA LEU A 579 -25.56 -3.53 17.40
C LEU A 579 -25.06 -3.98 18.77
N GLY A 580 -24.64 -3.03 19.58
CA GLY A 580 -24.35 -3.25 20.99
C GLY A 580 -24.59 -1.97 21.80
N GLY A 581 -24.24 -1.92 23.09
CA GLY A 581 -23.58 -3.01 23.82
C GLY A 581 -24.01 -3.17 25.26
N THR A 582 -23.37 -4.14 25.89
CA THR A 582 -23.39 -4.39 27.34
C THR A 582 -21.95 -4.42 27.86
N LEU A 583 -21.79 -4.10 29.15
CA LEU A 583 -20.52 -4.12 29.86
C LEU A 583 -20.70 -4.82 31.21
N GLY A 584 -20.68 -6.15 31.23
CA GLY A 584 -20.79 -6.96 32.45
C GLY A 584 -19.41 -7.32 33.01
N LYS A 585 -18.87 -6.53 33.94
CA LYS A 585 -17.58 -6.85 34.60
C LYS A 585 -17.75 -8.05 35.55
N GLY A 586 -16.84 -9.01 35.49
CA GLY A 586 -16.85 -10.21 36.34
C GLY A 586 -17.90 -11.26 35.96
N ASP A 587 -18.69 -11.00 34.93
CA ASP A 587 -19.72 -11.92 34.44
C ASP A 587 -19.11 -12.90 33.43
N PHE A 588 -19.09 -14.19 33.76
CA PHE A 588 -18.57 -15.27 32.91
C PHE A 588 -19.63 -15.91 32.01
N ASP A 589 -20.91 -15.59 32.20
CA ASP A 589 -22.01 -16.25 31.50
C ASP A 589 -22.11 -15.79 30.05
N THR A 590 -21.78 -16.68 29.12
CA THR A 590 -21.86 -16.45 27.67
C THR A 590 -23.25 -16.75 27.08
N THR A 591 -24.27 -16.95 27.91
CA THR A 591 -25.64 -17.15 27.44
C THR A 591 -26.25 -15.81 27.00
N PRO A 592 -26.84 -15.72 25.79
CA PRO A 592 -27.64 -14.57 25.38
C PRO A 592 -28.82 -14.36 26.34
N ARG A 593 -29.01 -13.10 26.78
CA ARG A 593 -30.11 -12.73 27.68
C ARG A 593 -31.18 -11.94 26.92
N PRO A 594 -32.47 -12.33 26.98
CA PRO A 594 -33.54 -11.60 26.31
C PRO A 594 -33.64 -10.12 26.71
N ALA A 595 -33.37 -9.81 27.98
CA ALA A 595 -33.35 -8.43 28.48
C ALA A 595 -32.28 -7.58 27.80
N ASP A 596 -31.05 -8.11 27.66
CA ASP A 596 -29.96 -7.43 26.95
C ASP A 596 -30.33 -7.20 25.47
N ARG A 597 -30.88 -8.23 24.81
CA ARG A 597 -31.31 -8.14 23.41
C ARG A 597 -32.33 -7.01 23.21
N ALA A 598 -33.39 -7.00 24.02
CA ALA A 598 -34.42 -5.97 23.97
C ALA A 598 -33.82 -4.57 24.20
N SER A 599 -32.94 -4.46 25.19
CA SER A 599 -32.26 -3.22 25.55
C SER A 599 -31.33 -2.68 24.45
N ILE A 600 -30.58 -3.55 23.77
CA ILE A 600 -29.71 -3.18 22.64
C ILE A 600 -30.55 -2.68 21.46
N LEU A 601 -31.63 -3.39 21.10
CA LEU A 601 -32.51 -2.99 19.99
C LEU A 601 -33.21 -1.66 20.27
N ASP A 602 -33.72 -1.48 21.48
CA ASP A 602 -34.37 -0.23 21.91
C ASP A 602 -33.42 0.97 21.74
N ARG A 603 -32.22 0.91 22.35
CA ARG A 603 -31.23 1.99 22.21
C ARG A 603 -30.81 2.22 20.76
N ALA A 604 -30.59 1.16 19.99
CA ALA A 604 -30.21 1.30 18.58
C ALA A 604 -31.30 1.98 17.75
N CYS A 605 -32.58 1.66 17.99
CA CYS A 605 -33.71 2.31 17.32
C CYS A 605 -33.92 3.76 17.78
N ARG A 606 -33.60 4.08 19.03
CA ARG A 606 -33.60 5.45 19.54
C ARG A 606 -32.56 6.32 18.84
N VAL A 607 -31.36 5.79 18.56
CA VAL A 607 -30.32 6.51 17.79
C VAL A 607 -30.68 6.58 16.30
N LEU A 608 -31.08 5.46 15.70
CA LEU A 608 -31.41 5.35 14.28
C LEU A 608 -32.75 4.60 14.10
N PRO A 609 -33.90 5.32 14.01
CA PRO A 609 -35.22 4.70 13.90
C PRO A 609 -35.40 3.74 12.72
N SER A 610 -34.61 3.90 11.66
CA SER A 610 -34.62 2.99 10.51
C SER A 610 -34.20 1.55 10.86
N LEU A 611 -33.53 1.32 11.99
CA LEU A 611 -33.17 -0.01 12.48
C LEU A 611 -34.37 -0.82 12.99
N ALA A 612 -35.53 -0.20 13.24
CA ALA A 612 -36.75 -0.93 13.61
C ALA A 612 -37.21 -1.92 12.52
N ALA A 613 -36.84 -1.67 11.26
CA ALA A 613 -37.13 -2.56 10.13
C ALA A 613 -36.03 -3.62 9.89
N ALA A 614 -34.94 -3.62 10.66
CA ALA A 614 -33.81 -4.52 10.44
C ALA A 614 -34.11 -5.93 10.97
N GLU A 615 -33.81 -6.94 10.14
CA GLU A 615 -33.87 -8.34 10.53
C GLU A 615 -32.68 -8.69 11.42
N VAL A 616 -32.90 -9.34 12.57
CA VAL A 616 -31.82 -9.87 13.40
C VAL A 616 -31.32 -11.20 12.80
N VAL A 617 -30.07 -11.19 12.35
CA VAL A 617 -29.39 -12.33 11.70
C VAL A 617 -28.83 -13.30 12.73
N SER A 618 -28.18 -12.77 13.78
CA SER A 618 -27.58 -13.58 14.84
C SER A 618 -27.36 -12.76 16.11
N GLU A 619 -27.13 -13.45 17.22
CA GLU A 619 -26.70 -12.86 18.50
C GLU A 619 -25.48 -13.59 19.04
N TRP A 620 -24.61 -12.88 19.75
CA TRP A 620 -23.38 -13.43 20.29
C TRP A 620 -23.02 -12.76 21.62
N VAL A 621 -22.47 -13.54 22.54
CA VAL A 621 -21.95 -13.06 23.81
C VAL A 621 -20.50 -13.50 23.95
N GLY A 622 -19.61 -12.57 24.28
CA GLY A 622 -18.20 -12.86 24.50
C GLY A 622 -17.63 -12.16 25.72
N LEU A 623 -16.48 -12.67 26.15
CA LEU A 623 -15.78 -12.20 27.35
C LEU A 623 -14.51 -11.47 26.94
N ARG A 624 -14.51 -10.14 27.07
CA ARG A 624 -13.30 -9.34 26.82
C ARG A 624 -12.27 -9.62 27.93
N PRO A 625 -10.97 -9.79 27.60
CA PRO A 625 -9.91 -10.05 28.57
C PRO A 625 -9.53 -8.77 29.33
N GLY A 626 -10.33 -8.41 30.34
CA GLY A 626 -10.08 -7.26 31.21
C GLY A 626 -8.87 -7.51 32.11
N ARG A 627 -8.06 -6.47 32.28
CA ARG A 627 -6.88 -6.40 33.16
C ARG A 627 -6.66 -4.92 33.56
N PRO A 628 -6.02 -4.61 34.70
CA PRO A 628 -5.66 -3.23 35.02
C PRO A 628 -4.81 -2.53 33.96
N SER A 629 -3.90 -3.25 33.30
CA SER A 629 -3.13 -2.74 32.16
C SER A 629 -2.80 -3.88 31.20
N VAL A 630 -2.49 -3.58 29.93
CA VAL A 630 -1.95 -4.59 29.00
C VAL A 630 -0.64 -5.13 29.57
N ARG A 631 -0.52 -6.47 29.67
CA ARG A 631 0.73 -7.12 30.07
C ARG A 631 1.52 -7.46 28.82
N LEU A 632 2.59 -6.69 28.59
CA LEU A 632 3.54 -6.90 27.50
C LEU A 632 4.97 -6.81 28.04
N GLU A 633 5.57 -7.96 28.32
CA GLU A 633 6.88 -8.06 28.96
C GLU A 633 7.53 -9.43 28.74
N LEU A 634 8.85 -9.50 28.96
CA LEU A 634 9.62 -10.73 28.96
C LEU A 634 9.83 -11.21 30.40
N GLU A 635 9.44 -12.45 30.69
CA GLU A 635 9.61 -13.12 31.97
C GLU A 635 10.48 -14.38 31.80
N GLN A 636 11.30 -14.71 32.80
CA GLN A 636 11.93 -16.03 32.90
C GLN A 636 11.03 -16.93 33.72
N TRP A 637 10.26 -17.79 33.04
CA TRP A 637 9.29 -18.65 33.69
C TRP A 637 10.00 -19.86 34.31
N ALA A 638 9.90 -20.02 35.62
CA ALA A 638 10.45 -21.17 36.32
C ALA A 638 9.60 -22.42 36.02
N LEU A 639 10.25 -23.51 35.65
CA LEU A 639 9.59 -24.78 35.36
C LEU A 639 9.46 -25.62 36.62
N ASP A 640 8.27 -26.18 36.85
CA ASP A 640 8.00 -27.10 37.94
C ASP A 640 8.32 -28.54 37.49
N ASP A 641 9.21 -29.23 38.19
CA ASP A 641 9.56 -30.62 37.91
C ASP A 641 8.61 -31.64 38.58
N GLY A 642 7.62 -31.17 39.34
CA GLY A 642 6.69 -32.01 40.09
C GLY A 642 7.33 -32.80 41.24
N ALA A 643 8.63 -32.63 41.48
CA ALA A 643 9.43 -33.32 42.49
C ALA A 643 10.00 -32.37 43.57
N GLY A 644 9.70 -31.06 43.48
CA GLY A 644 10.16 -30.05 44.44
C GLY A 644 11.56 -29.49 44.14
N GLY A 645 12.09 -29.74 42.94
CA GLY A 645 13.30 -29.14 42.40
C GLY A 645 13.00 -28.07 41.33
N SER A 646 14.04 -27.38 40.86
CA SER A 646 13.94 -26.42 39.74
C SER A 646 14.29 -27.16 38.43
N ALA A 647 13.31 -27.28 37.51
CA ALA A 647 13.50 -27.88 36.18
C ALA A 647 14.17 -26.92 35.16
N GLY A 648 14.73 -25.81 35.63
CA GLY A 648 15.24 -24.71 34.80
C GLY A 648 14.20 -23.60 34.59
N SER A 649 14.44 -22.76 33.59
CA SER A 649 13.52 -21.69 33.20
C SER A 649 13.42 -21.55 31.69
N ILE A 650 12.26 -21.10 31.21
CA ILE A 650 12.02 -20.77 29.80
C ILE A 650 11.65 -19.29 29.65
N PRO A 651 12.20 -18.57 28.67
CA PRO A 651 11.75 -17.22 28.34
C PRO A 651 10.28 -17.22 27.87
N VAL A 652 9.45 -16.38 28.50
CA VAL A 652 8.05 -16.17 28.13
C VAL A 652 7.81 -14.70 27.83
N VAL A 653 7.35 -14.39 26.62
CA VAL A 653 6.88 -13.05 26.26
C VAL A 653 5.37 -13.00 26.47
N HIS A 654 4.93 -12.29 27.49
CA HIS A 654 3.51 -12.04 27.74
C HIS A 654 2.98 -10.98 26.79
N ASN A 655 1.78 -11.19 26.25
CA ASN A 655 1.06 -10.23 25.41
C ASN A 655 -0.46 -10.45 25.52
N TYR A 656 -1.06 -9.99 26.62
CA TYR A 656 -2.50 -10.16 26.90
C TYR A 656 -3.08 -9.03 27.77
N GLY A 657 -4.37 -9.12 28.12
CA GLY A 657 -5.04 -8.09 28.94
C GLY A 657 -5.53 -6.88 28.14
N HIS A 658 -5.85 -7.06 26.86
CA HIS A 658 -6.21 -5.99 25.92
C HIS A 658 -7.63 -5.41 26.11
N GLY A 659 -8.41 -5.93 27.05
CA GLY A 659 -9.79 -5.52 27.29
C GLY A 659 -10.60 -5.51 25.99
N GLY A 660 -11.16 -4.36 25.65
CA GLY A 660 -11.94 -4.16 24.44
C GLY A 660 -11.13 -3.83 23.18
N ALA A 661 -9.83 -3.54 23.30
CA ALA A 661 -9.03 -2.90 22.27
C ALA A 661 -8.06 -3.86 21.56
N GLY A 662 -8.29 -5.17 21.61
CA GLY A 662 -7.42 -6.17 20.98
C GLY A 662 -7.15 -5.88 19.49
N LEU A 663 -8.20 -5.70 18.69
CA LEU A 663 -8.07 -5.34 17.27
C LEU A 663 -7.41 -3.97 17.08
N THR A 664 -7.65 -3.02 17.98
CA THR A 664 -7.08 -1.66 17.90
C THR A 664 -5.57 -1.64 18.07
N LEU A 665 -5.01 -2.52 18.92
CA LEU A 665 -3.60 -2.47 19.32
C LEU A 665 -2.74 -3.62 18.74
N ALA A 666 -3.37 -4.59 18.06
CA ALA A 666 -2.77 -5.88 17.75
C ALA A 666 -1.41 -5.82 17.05
N TRP A 667 -1.20 -4.91 16.10
CA TRP A 667 0.04 -4.85 15.34
C TRP A 667 1.15 -4.10 16.04
N GLY A 668 0.81 -3.07 16.82
CA GLY A 668 1.75 -2.36 17.67
C GLY A 668 2.27 -3.24 18.80
N CYS A 669 1.36 -3.92 19.52
CA CYS A 669 1.75 -4.89 20.55
C CYS A 669 2.55 -6.05 19.95
N ALA A 670 2.19 -6.53 18.76
CA ALA A 670 2.97 -7.56 18.07
C ALA A 670 4.39 -7.10 17.70
N ALA A 671 4.61 -5.80 17.45
CA ALA A 671 5.94 -5.25 17.19
C ALA A 671 6.83 -5.37 18.43
N ASP A 672 6.33 -4.91 19.59
CA ASP A 672 7.06 -4.97 20.84
C ASP A 672 7.27 -6.42 21.31
N ALA A 673 6.26 -7.29 21.17
CA ALA A 673 6.40 -8.71 21.45
C ALA A 673 7.50 -9.36 20.59
N THR A 674 7.61 -8.98 19.31
CA THR A 674 8.68 -9.47 18.42
C THR A 674 10.05 -9.01 18.91
N ALA A 675 10.19 -7.75 19.35
CA ALA A 675 11.44 -7.24 19.90
C ALA A 675 11.84 -7.98 21.19
N LEU A 676 10.89 -8.31 22.06
CA LEU A 676 11.13 -9.10 23.26
C LEU A 676 11.53 -10.56 22.94
N VAL A 677 10.96 -11.16 21.90
CA VAL A 677 11.39 -12.48 21.41
C VAL A 677 12.83 -12.43 20.88
N GLN A 678 13.18 -11.41 20.11
CA GLN A 678 14.55 -11.21 19.63
C GLN A 678 15.54 -11.03 20.78
N GLN A 679 15.16 -10.24 21.79
CA GLN A 679 15.92 -10.08 23.04
C GLN A 679 16.13 -11.42 23.75
N ALA A 680 15.07 -12.22 23.92
CA ALA A 680 15.14 -13.54 24.55
C ALA A 680 16.07 -14.51 23.80
N LEU A 681 16.17 -14.38 22.47
CA LEU A 681 17.06 -15.17 21.62
C LEU A 681 18.48 -14.59 21.48
N GLY A 682 18.79 -13.47 22.14
CA GLY A 682 20.11 -12.82 22.06
C GLY A 682 20.43 -12.21 20.69
N ARG A 683 19.42 -11.83 19.91
CA ARG A 683 19.58 -11.20 18.59
C ARG A 683 19.17 -9.73 18.69
N GLN A 684 20.12 -8.81 18.48
CA GLN A 684 19.85 -7.36 18.37
C GLN A 684 19.76 -6.93 16.91
#